data_AF-A0A1S9DJT4-F1
#
_entry.id   AF-A0A1S9DJT4-F1
#
_cell.length_a   1.000
_cell.length_b   1.000
_cell.length_c   1.000
_cell.angle_alpha   90.00
_cell.angle_beta   90.00
_cell.angle_gamma   90.00
#
_symmetry.space_group_name_H-M   'P 1'
#
loop_
_entity.id
_entity.type
_entity.pdbx_description
1 polymer ?
#
loop_
_entity_poly.entity_id
_entity_poly.type
_entity_poly.pdbx_seq_one_letter_code
_entity_poly.pdbx_strand_id
1 'polypeptide(L)'
;METCAGQWSPRREFSVPVKVAVAANGVRSSQANGAVAVGTPPAKITDYKAVKAPYNYINTLPSKNIRETFIDALNSWLEVPAASSTSIKSIIGMLHHSSLMLDDIEDNSFPRRGSPTAHTLFGVGQTINSANYTFVCAFEELQKLQSPNAIGVFIEQLKNLHCGQGLDLYWKYNTHVPTADEYMTMIDHKTGGPFRLCVRLMQGESSGKTEHIDARRFVTLLGRYFKSATITRTSRFWEDLDEGKSSWPLIDCLTGSDPEQTMIKGILQHKGVGEMPMAMKRLILGKMRNGGALDSTFLLLQDMQEDILKELELLEAEFGSENPILELVLRRLCLILAHLMAELTVGYVSGIIAAAVFLVRVFVPTVICLVVIGHLPEENTIVSWSVVSRLIHSSYWPTILNSDTAASTGVSRAINACNWLQLGALGLVAITGIVTPLGLYDTIGPDDTPTNIPFRYASDTSAFGKATRSRDGYRSLRVCYADEDPNTDEGCPGAPPNINDIEDPAEAYSIWPSSVDLFTSGKVPSTVSSLFDIQWRSFRSTTNVALGVNGSAFSEGYYRQISQFIMEEGIIAVEGLIVDAKAGRIGFRNHTVPVDVPTGARWTEDILFIEPEARCVNTNLTVDYRYNPSSETYDSFEDTRDPVLVDHGGFSNLPHAVYEIDTANFQNNVALYERAYSAAWRHNMALMQFFNVTTNGSDGLAPFAYMNSEVGKKFDLRSIGSSYIAPVTVQTDSRYAGFLELPFPNQSTSSSLRDRPEGPNPVNLTAQDTYAIAQEACHYPSMEDLSNLSFVGVSCGTVFAAPGRLDGDPLIPDTNSTWSTPIYSCAAAAKAAIRKVTFRFNGTGELDNLEIERIERSSKPQLWGVERLANHTIRNVRPLWGIVSPEVDTRDDISTVERDHLWLPGYPDTSVSDLYTGQANMPGSQFYMDRLLSLFGVRNMEKSTSRYTGLNDLALYSQWLELSNSSSGVEHMLKLMWTDMAANTVVGTRGWHSPKNGERLSKRDSGEVNVPVTLWSQHIEYRLPYAIPAFILLALCIALGAWSIWLLILRRVGLKQMRTYLARTSPGRILGHALHEDQGNILASTDVWLQQIGLRKVTLPGRNEDSEIPLLEVQRTLTHEDGGGDKSSK
;
A
#
# COMPACT_ATOMS: atom_id res chain seq x y z
N MET A 1 -8.17 40.78 -44.26
CA MET A 1 -8.98 41.40 -45.33
C MET A 1 -10.41 41.58 -44.80
N GLU A 2 -11.10 42.57 -45.34
CA GLU A 2 -12.53 42.89 -45.17
C GLU A 2 -13.07 43.34 -43.79
N THR A 3 -13.59 44.56 -43.84
CA THR A 3 -14.35 45.31 -42.85
C THR A 3 -15.85 45.24 -43.14
N CYS A 4 -16.70 45.28 -42.11
CA CYS A 4 -17.98 46.04 -42.07
C CYS A 4 -18.63 45.85 -40.68
N ALA A 5 -18.61 46.83 -39.76
CA ALA A 5 -19.49 48.02 -39.67
C ALA A 5 -20.80 47.73 -38.88
N GLY A 6 -21.30 48.57 -37.95
CA GLY A 6 -20.82 49.86 -37.41
C GLY A 6 -21.24 50.02 -35.94
N GLN A 7 -20.52 50.79 -35.12
CA GLN A 7 -20.60 52.26 -34.98
C GLN A 7 -21.73 52.71 -34.04
N TRP A 8 -21.39 53.28 -32.87
CA TRP A 8 -21.83 54.61 -32.38
C TRP A 8 -21.09 54.96 -31.07
N SER A 9 -21.05 56.25 -30.71
CA SER A 9 -20.15 56.82 -29.69
C SER A 9 -20.90 57.33 -28.43
N PRO A 10 -20.21 57.78 -27.35
CA PRO A 10 -20.77 57.78 -25.99
C PRO A 10 -21.38 59.12 -25.51
N ARG A 11 -22.28 59.07 -24.51
CA ARG A 11 -22.37 60.03 -23.37
C ARG A 11 -23.48 59.72 -22.33
N ARG A 12 -23.08 59.80 -21.05
CA ARG A 12 -23.71 60.49 -19.88
C ARG A 12 -25.17 60.23 -19.41
N GLU A 13 -25.21 59.95 -18.10
CA GLU A 13 -25.97 60.66 -17.03
C GLU A 13 -27.44 60.30 -16.64
N PHE A 14 -27.55 59.92 -15.35
CA PHE A 14 -28.56 60.24 -14.31
C PHE A 14 -29.96 59.56 -14.18
N SER A 15 -30.16 59.03 -12.96
CA SER A 15 -31.38 58.97 -12.10
C SER A 15 -32.61 58.09 -12.43
N VAL A 16 -32.84 57.04 -11.60
CA VAL A 16 -33.88 56.90 -10.52
C VAL A 16 -35.34 57.34 -10.83
N PRO A 17 -36.46 56.70 -10.35
CA PRO A 17 -36.64 55.60 -9.34
C PRO A 17 -37.63 54.45 -9.72
N VAL A 18 -37.74 53.41 -8.88
CA VAL A 18 -39.05 52.80 -8.48
C VAL A 18 -39.03 52.39 -6.99
N LYS A 19 -40.12 52.67 -6.26
CA LYS A 19 -40.49 52.15 -4.91
C LYS A 19 -41.83 51.42 -5.04
N VAL A 20 -42.12 50.45 -4.14
CA VAL A 20 -43.43 49.92 -3.65
C VAL A 20 -43.23 48.44 -3.24
N ALA A 21 -43.83 47.88 -2.18
CA ALA A 21 -44.35 48.39 -0.91
C ALA A 21 -44.48 47.20 0.08
N VAL A 22 -44.67 47.47 1.38
CA VAL A 22 -44.83 46.45 2.44
C VAL A 22 -46.31 46.14 2.66
N ALA A 23 -46.63 44.87 2.95
CA ALA A 23 -47.87 44.47 3.65
C ALA A 23 -47.54 43.39 4.70
N ALA A 24 -48.22 43.43 5.85
CA ALA A 24 -47.98 42.55 6.99
C ALA A 24 -49.30 41.98 7.52
N ASN A 25 -49.26 40.78 8.13
CA ASN A 25 -49.88 40.48 9.44
C ASN A 25 -49.84 38.98 9.81
N GLY A 26 -49.34 38.68 11.02
CA GLY A 26 -50.20 38.07 12.04
C GLY A 26 -49.91 36.66 12.59
N VAL A 27 -49.56 36.62 13.89
CA VAL A 27 -49.91 35.57 14.88
C VAL A 27 -49.06 34.27 14.80
N ARG A 28 -48.49 33.67 15.88
CA ARG A 28 -48.77 33.70 17.34
C ARG A 28 -47.46 33.61 18.17
N SER A 29 -47.50 34.03 19.43
CA SER A 29 -46.34 34.14 20.34
C SER A 29 -46.46 33.32 21.64
N SER A 30 -45.35 32.81 22.17
CA SER A 30 -45.10 32.69 23.62
C SER A 30 -43.59 32.71 23.92
N GLN A 31 -43.21 33.27 25.07
CA GLN A 31 -41.84 33.71 25.39
C GLN A 31 -41.08 32.74 26.31
N ALA A 32 -39.73 32.78 26.26
CA ALA A 32 -38.88 32.64 27.45
C ALA A 32 -37.47 33.26 27.24
N ASN A 33 -37.35 34.54 27.62
CA ASN A 33 -36.18 35.31 28.06
C ASN A 33 -34.73 34.84 27.79
N GLY A 34 -33.94 35.73 27.17
CA GLY A 34 -32.48 35.75 27.19
C GLY A 34 -31.95 37.10 26.70
N ALA A 35 -31.99 38.14 27.55
CA ALA A 35 -31.59 39.50 27.15
C ALA A 35 -30.07 39.62 27.01
N VAL A 36 -29.57 39.90 25.79
CA VAL A 36 -28.17 40.28 25.56
C VAL A 36 -28.04 41.80 25.65
N ALA A 37 -27.25 42.26 26.62
CA ALA A 37 -26.99 43.68 26.83
C ALA A 37 -26.19 44.28 25.66
N VAL A 38 -26.44 45.56 25.37
CA VAL A 38 -25.62 46.35 24.43
C VAL A 38 -24.23 46.53 25.03
N GLY A 39 -23.25 45.77 24.52
CA GLY A 39 -21.89 45.76 25.03
C GLY A 39 -20.84 45.81 23.92
N THR A 40 -20.11 46.93 23.87
CA THR A 40 -18.88 47.17 23.08
C THR A 40 -18.98 47.05 21.54
N PRO A 41 -18.16 47.80 20.77
CA PRO A 41 -17.99 47.50 19.35
C PRO A 41 -17.44 46.07 19.22
N PRO A 42 -17.95 45.24 18.29
CA PRO A 42 -17.48 43.87 18.16
C PRO A 42 -15.97 43.87 17.93
N ALA A 43 -15.25 43.14 18.78
CA ALA A 43 -13.83 42.89 18.56
C ALA A 43 -13.67 42.36 17.13
N LYS A 44 -12.82 43.02 16.32
CA LYS A 44 -12.54 42.54 14.97
C LYS A 44 -12.11 41.08 15.09
N ILE A 45 -12.85 40.16 14.47
CA ILE A 45 -12.47 38.75 14.36
C ILE A 45 -11.28 38.70 13.38
N THR A 46 -10.09 39.04 13.87
CA THR A 46 -8.84 39.08 13.10
C THR A 46 -8.19 37.71 13.08
N ASP A 47 -8.93 36.66 12.72
CA ASP A 47 -8.33 35.34 12.47
C ASP A 47 -8.00 35.13 10.99
N TYR A 48 -7.16 36.04 10.48
CA TYR A 48 -6.54 35.91 9.16
C TYR A 48 -5.69 34.64 9.01
N LYS A 49 -5.38 33.94 10.13
CA LYS A 49 -4.63 32.67 10.10
C LYS A 49 -5.47 31.56 9.46
N ALA A 50 -6.77 31.51 9.73
CA ALA A 50 -7.67 30.52 9.11
C ALA A 50 -7.69 30.65 7.58
N VAL A 51 -7.82 31.87 7.06
CA VAL A 51 -7.83 32.13 5.61
C VAL A 51 -6.48 31.82 4.95
N LYS A 52 -5.35 32.07 5.63
CA LYS A 52 -4.00 31.77 5.11
C LYS A 52 -3.49 30.35 5.43
N ALA A 53 -4.19 29.54 6.22
CA ALA A 53 -3.71 28.22 6.65
C ALA A 53 -3.37 27.27 5.48
N PRO A 54 -4.26 27.08 4.47
CA PRO A 54 -3.95 26.26 3.31
C PRO A 54 -2.73 26.75 2.50
N TYR A 55 -2.63 28.07 2.27
CA TYR A 55 -1.47 28.69 1.61
C TYR A 55 -0.17 28.47 2.41
N ASN A 56 -0.21 28.70 3.72
CA ASN A 56 0.96 28.54 4.60
C ASN A 56 1.46 27.09 4.59
N TYR A 57 0.55 26.10 4.55
CA TYR A 57 0.90 24.69 4.42
C TYR A 57 1.60 24.37 3.09
N ILE A 58 1.07 24.83 1.95
CA ILE A 58 1.74 24.65 0.65
C ILE A 58 3.14 25.28 0.66
N ASN A 59 3.30 26.41 1.35
CA ASN A 59 4.57 27.09 1.51
C ASN A 59 5.58 26.36 2.43
N THR A 60 5.17 25.41 3.26
CA THR A 60 6.12 24.55 4.02
C THR A 60 6.58 23.31 3.24
N LEU A 61 5.95 22.97 2.11
CA LEU A 61 6.33 21.80 1.31
C LEU A 61 7.64 22.03 0.54
N PRO A 62 8.55 21.04 0.46
CA PRO A 62 9.89 21.22 -0.13
C PRO A 62 9.83 21.67 -1.59
N SER A 63 10.27 22.90 -1.86
CA SER A 63 10.25 23.54 -3.17
C SER A 63 11.62 23.44 -3.85
N LYS A 64 11.63 23.35 -5.19
CA LYS A 64 12.89 23.36 -5.97
C LYS A 64 13.45 24.77 -6.22
N ASN A 65 12.71 25.82 -5.85
CA ASN A 65 13.03 27.25 -5.98
C ASN A 65 13.53 27.75 -7.36
N ILE A 66 13.31 26.96 -8.44
CA ILE A 66 13.77 27.25 -9.80
C ILE A 66 13.34 28.65 -10.29
N ARG A 67 12.13 29.10 -9.90
CA ARG A 67 11.63 30.44 -10.29
C ARG A 67 12.31 31.59 -9.56
N GLU A 68 12.73 31.38 -8.30
CA GLU A 68 13.51 32.39 -7.57
C GLU A 68 14.92 32.50 -8.15
N THR A 69 15.57 31.35 -8.42
CA THR A 69 16.88 31.31 -9.09
C THR A 69 16.82 31.92 -10.49
N PHE A 70 15.70 31.74 -11.21
CA PHE A 70 15.47 32.38 -12.52
C PHE A 70 15.31 33.91 -12.40
N ILE A 71 14.60 34.41 -11.37
CA ILE A 71 14.53 35.85 -11.07
C ILE A 71 15.93 36.39 -10.74
N ASP A 72 16.70 35.69 -9.91
CA ASP A 72 18.07 36.11 -9.57
C ASP A 72 19.01 36.10 -10.78
N ALA A 73 18.89 35.10 -11.67
CA ALA A 73 19.63 35.04 -12.93
C ALA A 73 19.25 36.19 -13.89
N LEU A 74 17.97 36.53 -14.02
CA LEU A 74 17.54 37.68 -14.83
C LEU A 74 17.98 39.01 -14.22
N ASN A 75 18.10 39.09 -12.89
CA ASN A 75 18.44 40.33 -12.22
C ASN A 75 19.89 40.78 -12.44
N SER A 76 20.79 39.87 -12.84
CA SER A 76 22.17 40.23 -13.23
C SER A 76 22.23 41.03 -14.53
N TRP A 77 21.17 40.99 -15.35
CA TRP A 77 21.03 41.79 -16.58
C TRP A 77 20.07 42.97 -16.42
N LEU A 78 18.96 42.77 -15.71
CA LEU A 78 17.88 43.76 -15.64
C LEU A 78 18.05 44.80 -14.52
N GLU A 79 19.00 44.60 -13.58
CA GLU A 79 19.36 45.55 -12.52
C GLU A 79 18.13 46.18 -11.81
N VAL A 80 17.19 45.33 -11.42
CA VAL A 80 15.93 45.74 -10.77
C VAL A 80 16.21 46.15 -9.32
N PRO A 81 15.66 47.28 -8.82
CA PRO A 81 15.80 47.67 -7.43
C PRO A 81 15.39 46.55 -6.46
N ALA A 82 16.18 46.34 -5.40
CA ALA A 82 16.01 45.20 -4.49
C ALA A 82 14.60 45.11 -3.87
N ALA A 83 13.94 46.25 -3.63
CA ALA A 83 12.56 46.29 -3.16
C ALA A 83 11.58 45.73 -4.21
N SER A 84 11.64 46.24 -5.45
CA SER A 84 10.81 45.76 -6.56
C SER A 84 11.09 44.29 -6.90
N SER A 85 12.36 43.87 -6.91
CA SER A 85 12.75 42.47 -7.10
C SER A 85 12.17 41.55 -6.01
N THR A 86 12.20 41.97 -4.75
CA THR A 86 11.58 41.23 -3.63
C THR A 86 10.06 41.14 -3.78
N SER A 87 9.39 42.23 -4.16
CA SER A 87 7.95 42.22 -4.44
C SER A 87 7.60 41.32 -5.63
N ILE A 88 8.38 41.33 -6.71
CA ILE A 88 8.20 40.42 -7.85
C ILE A 88 8.34 38.95 -7.43
N LYS A 89 9.36 38.59 -6.63
CA LYS A 89 9.49 37.22 -6.07
C LYS A 89 8.25 36.83 -5.26
N SER A 90 7.78 37.72 -4.39
CA SER A 90 6.58 37.52 -3.56
C SER A 90 5.32 37.29 -4.42
N ILE A 91 5.11 38.11 -5.45
CA ILE A 91 3.99 37.99 -6.39
C ILE A 91 4.05 36.64 -7.13
N ILE A 92 5.19 36.29 -7.73
CA ILE A 92 5.35 35.03 -8.49
C ILE A 92 5.19 33.80 -7.57
N GLY A 93 5.69 33.86 -6.32
CA GLY A 93 5.50 32.81 -5.31
C GLY A 93 4.03 32.63 -4.93
N MET A 94 3.33 33.73 -4.60
CA MET A 94 1.91 33.71 -4.27
C MET A 94 1.06 33.15 -5.40
N LEU A 95 1.27 33.61 -6.64
CA LEU A 95 0.56 33.10 -7.82
C LEU A 95 0.84 31.60 -8.07
N HIS A 96 2.09 31.16 -7.87
CA HIS A 96 2.45 29.75 -8.05
C HIS A 96 1.77 28.83 -7.03
N HIS A 97 1.77 29.20 -5.75
CA HIS A 97 1.12 28.38 -4.71
C HIS A 97 -0.41 28.43 -4.84
N SER A 98 -1.00 29.59 -5.19
CA SER A 98 -2.45 29.70 -5.43
C SER A 98 -2.90 28.84 -6.60
N SER A 99 -2.15 28.85 -7.72
CA SER A 99 -2.46 27.99 -8.87
C SER A 99 -2.26 26.50 -8.57
N LEU A 100 -1.22 26.11 -7.80
CA LEU A 100 -1.07 24.72 -7.35
C LEU A 100 -2.25 24.24 -6.49
N MET A 101 -2.75 25.09 -5.58
CA MET A 101 -3.89 24.74 -4.72
C MET A 101 -5.18 24.50 -5.50
N LEU A 102 -5.38 25.22 -6.61
CA LEU A 102 -6.53 25.02 -7.50
C LEU A 102 -6.30 23.82 -8.43
N ASP A 103 -5.12 23.68 -9.04
CA ASP A 103 -4.73 22.54 -9.89
C ASP A 103 -4.89 21.22 -9.09
N ASP A 104 -4.43 21.15 -7.83
CA ASP A 104 -4.66 20.01 -6.92
C ASP A 104 -6.15 19.59 -6.82
N ILE A 105 -7.06 20.57 -6.76
CA ILE A 105 -8.52 20.33 -6.63
C ILE A 105 -9.14 19.95 -7.98
N GLU A 106 -8.84 20.73 -9.02
CA GLU A 106 -9.33 20.53 -10.38
C GLU A 106 -8.84 19.20 -10.98
N ASP A 107 -7.73 18.68 -10.44
CA ASP A 107 -7.18 17.38 -10.77
C ASP A 107 -7.55 16.22 -9.87
N ASN A 108 -8.15 16.48 -8.70
CA ASN A 108 -8.35 15.49 -7.63
C ASN A 108 -7.03 14.79 -7.22
N SER A 109 -5.92 15.53 -7.19
CA SER A 109 -4.61 14.98 -6.82
C SER A 109 -4.56 14.65 -5.32
N PHE A 110 -4.14 13.44 -4.95
CA PHE A 110 -4.05 13.01 -3.55
C PHE A 110 -2.70 13.40 -2.90
N PRO A 111 -1.53 12.96 -3.39
CA PRO A 111 -0.24 13.44 -2.91
C PRO A 111 0.25 14.66 -3.70
N ARG A 112 0.92 15.60 -3.02
CA ARG A 112 1.75 16.64 -3.63
C ARG A 112 3.10 16.67 -2.93
N ARG A 113 4.17 16.40 -3.70
CA ARG A 113 5.57 16.35 -3.22
C ARG A 113 5.83 15.31 -2.10
N GLY A 114 5.01 14.25 -2.01
CA GLY A 114 5.11 13.24 -0.95
C GLY A 114 4.39 13.59 0.35
N SER A 115 3.48 14.56 0.32
CA SER A 115 2.60 14.93 1.45
C SER A 115 1.17 15.16 0.93
N PRO A 116 0.12 15.15 1.78
CA PRO A 116 -1.26 15.36 1.32
C PRO A 116 -1.46 16.72 0.66
N THR A 117 -2.33 16.81 -0.36
CA THR A 117 -2.73 18.10 -0.97
C THR A 117 -3.50 18.99 0.00
N ALA A 118 -3.46 20.32 -0.19
CA ALA A 118 -4.12 21.25 0.75
C ALA A 118 -5.63 20.99 0.92
N HIS A 119 -6.31 20.55 -0.14
CA HIS A 119 -7.75 20.30 -0.10
C HIS A 119 -8.13 19.02 0.65
N THR A 120 -7.24 18.05 0.79
CA THR A 120 -7.49 16.85 1.63
C THR A 120 -7.38 17.20 3.12
N LEU A 121 -6.49 18.13 3.50
CA LEU A 121 -6.30 18.58 4.88
C LEU A 121 -7.33 19.62 5.35
N PHE A 122 -7.57 20.67 4.55
CA PHE A 122 -8.43 21.79 4.94
C PHE A 122 -9.83 21.73 4.32
N GLY A 123 -10.08 20.75 3.45
CA GLY A 123 -11.29 20.68 2.64
C GLY A 123 -11.24 21.58 1.40
N VAL A 124 -12.00 21.20 0.38
CA VAL A 124 -12.09 21.90 -0.92
C VAL A 124 -12.49 23.37 -0.73
N GLY A 125 -13.57 23.65 0.03
CA GLY A 125 -14.09 25.01 0.21
C GLY A 125 -13.10 25.99 0.84
N GLN A 126 -12.36 25.58 1.88
CA GLN A 126 -11.35 26.44 2.51
C GLN A 126 -10.15 26.67 1.58
N THR A 127 -9.76 25.63 0.83
CA THR A 127 -8.60 25.69 -0.07
C THR A 127 -8.87 26.59 -1.27
N ILE A 128 -10.05 26.50 -1.90
CA ILE A 128 -10.50 27.42 -2.95
C ILE A 128 -10.52 28.87 -2.42
N ASN A 129 -11.10 29.10 -1.24
CA ASN A 129 -11.15 30.43 -0.64
C ASN A 129 -9.75 31.00 -0.34
N SER A 130 -8.84 30.17 0.18
CA SER A 130 -7.46 30.55 0.49
C SER A 130 -6.62 30.86 -0.75
N ALA A 131 -6.79 30.08 -1.84
CA ALA A 131 -6.15 30.35 -3.13
C ALA A 131 -6.63 31.67 -3.73
N ASN A 132 -7.96 31.87 -3.81
CA ASN A 132 -8.56 33.10 -4.34
C ASN A 132 -8.19 34.35 -3.50
N TYR A 133 -8.17 34.22 -2.17
CA TYR A 133 -7.67 35.29 -1.30
C TYR A 133 -6.18 35.60 -1.54
N THR A 134 -5.36 34.58 -1.80
CA THR A 134 -3.94 34.76 -2.10
C THR A 134 -3.71 35.42 -3.47
N PHE A 135 -4.54 35.16 -4.48
CA PHE A 135 -4.55 35.94 -5.73
C PHE A 135 -4.83 37.44 -5.49
N VAL A 136 -5.72 37.78 -4.54
CA VAL A 136 -5.96 39.18 -4.13
C VAL A 136 -4.74 39.76 -3.41
N CYS A 137 -4.09 39.02 -2.52
CA CYS A 137 -2.82 39.45 -1.90
C CYS A 137 -1.69 39.65 -2.93
N ALA A 138 -1.62 38.84 -3.99
CA ALA A 138 -0.66 39.05 -5.07
C ALA A 138 -0.93 40.35 -5.86
N PHE A 139 -2.20 40.72 -6.02
CA PHE A 139 -2.59 42.01 -6.61
C PHE A 139 -2.31 43.20 -5.67
N GLU A 140 -2.46 43.03 -4.34
CA GLU A 140 -2.06 44.03 -3.34
C GLU A 140 -0.54 44.27 -3.37
N GLU A 141 0.27 43.21 -3.45
CA GLU A 141 1.73 43.30 -3.53
C GLU A 141 2.20 43.98 -4.84
N LEU A 142 1.48 43.74 -5.95
CA LEU A 142 1.74 44.37 -7.25
C LEU A 142 1.65 45.90 -7.21
N GLN A 143 0.81 46.47 -6.34
CA GLN A 143 0.64 47.94 -6.20
C GLN A 143 1.87 48.64 -5.61
N LYS A 144 2.87 47.90 -5.13
CA LYS A 144 4.15 48.45 -4.63
C LYS A 144 5.17 48.71 -5.73
N LEU A 145 4.95 48.15 -6.93
CA LEU A 145 5.79 48.37 -8.11
C LEU A 145 5.54 49.78 -8.68
N GLN A 146 6.58 50.39 -9.27
CA GLN A 146 6.52 51.77 -9.78
C GLN A 146 6.03 51.85 -11.24
N SER A 147 6.08 50.74 -11.98
CA SER A 147 5.77 50.67 -13.40
C SER A 147 4.27 50.82 -13.66
N PRO A 148 3.82 51.83 -14.44
CA PRO A 148 2.40 52.03 -14.73
C PRO A 148 1.78 50.87 -15.54
N ASN A 149 2.60 50.07 -16.21
CA ASN A 149 2.16 48.93 -17.01
C ASN A 149 2.04 47.62 -16.20
N ALA A 150 2.54 47.55 -14.95
CA ALA A 150 2.57 46.32 -14.15
C ALA A 150 1.18 45.67 -13.99
N ILE A 151 0.14 46.46 -13.74
CA ILE A 151 -1.26 46.01 -13.64
C ILE A 151 -1.75 45.41 -14.96
N GLY A 152 -1.45 46.04 -16.09
CA GLY A 152 -1.81 45.55 -17.42
C GLY A 152 -1.17 44.20 -17.73
N VAL A 153 0.14 44.09 -17.49
CA VAL A 153 0.91 42.85 -17.66
C VAL A 153 0.35 41.73 -16.77
N PHE A 154 0.08 42.01 -15.49
CA PHE A 154 -0.46 41.04 -14.53
C PHE A 154 -1.82 40.51 -14.98
N ILE A 155 -2.76 41.39 -15.35
CA ILE A 155 -4.10 40.99 -15.81
C ILE A 155 -4.01 40.17 -17.10
N GLU A 156 -3.15 40.57 -18.04
CA GLU A 156 -2.93 39.84 -19.29
C GLU A 156 -2.41 38.42 -19.03
N GLN A 157 -1.36 38.26 -18.20
CA GLN A 157 -0.80 36.93 -17.93
C GLN A 157 -1.69 36.06 -17.03
N LEU A 158 -2.42 36.65 -16.09
CA LEU A 158 -3.36 35.90 -15.27
C LEU A 158 -4.57 35.42 -16.08
N LYS A 159 -5.05 36.20 -17.06
CA LYS A 159 -6.04 35.72 -18.04
C LYS A 159 -5.49 34.56 -18.87
N ASN A 160 -4.29 34.71 -19.42
CA ASN A 160 -3.65 33.66 -20.21
C ASN A 160 -3.51 32.36 -19.38
N LEU A 161 -3.09 32.45 -18.11
CA LEU A 161 -3.01 31.31 -17.19
C LEU A 161 -4.35 30.55 -17.10
N HIS A 162 -5.46 31.26 -16.86
CA HIS A 162 -6.79 30.66 -16.76
C HIS A 162 -7.32 30.12 -18.09
N CYS A 163 -6.98 30.77 -19.22
CA CYS A 163 -7.30 30.23 -20.56
C CYS A 163 -6.56 28.90 -20.82
N GLY A 164 -5.28 28.80 -20.40
CA GLY A 164 -4.51 27.56 -20.47
C GLY A 164 -5.10 26.46 -19.59
N GLN A 165 -5.45 26.78 -18.34
CA GLN A 165 -6.13 25.86 -17.42
C GLN A 165 -7.47 25.37 -17.99
N GLY A 166 -8.27 26.30 -18.53
CA GLY A 166 -9.56 25.98 -19.14
C GLY A 166 -9.47 25.02 -20.32
N LEU A 167 -8.42 25.12 -21.14
CA LEU A 167 -8.16 24.16 -22.23
C LEU A 167 -7.76 22.78 -21.69
N ASP A 168 -6.82 22.71 -20.74
CA ASP A 168 -6.35 21.47 -20.11
C ASP A 168 -7.53 20.69 -19.47
N LEU A 169 -8.39 21.40 -18.73
CA LEU A 169 -9.62 20.85 -18.14
C LEU A 169 -10.66 20.47 -19.20
N TYR A 170 -10.88 21.31 -20.22
CA TYR A 170 -11.84 21.01 -21.29
C TYR A 170 -11.47 19.72 -22.03
N TRP A 171 -10.19 19.53 -22.37
CA TRP A 171 -9.70 18.33 -23.02
C TRP A 171 -9.83 17.08 -22.14
N LYS A 172 -9.45 17.20 -20.87
CA LYS A 172 -9.62 16.16 -19.85
C LYS A 172 -11.08 15.71 -19.72
N TYR A 173 -12.01 16.64 -19.46
CA TYR A 173 -13.43 16.31 -19.21
C TYR A 173 -14.17 15.83 -20.46
N ASN A 174 -13.81 16.30 -21.66
CA ASN A 174 -14.46 15.88 -22.91
C ASN A 174 -13.70 14.76 -23.63
N THR A 175 -12.62 14.23 -23.04
CA THR A 175 -11.70 13.24 -23.64
C THR A 175 -11.20 13.64 -25.05
N HIS A 176 -11.07 14.94 -25.28
CA HIS A 176 -10.63 15.49 -26.56
C HIS A 176 -9.11 15.45 -26.62
N VAL A 177 -8.55 14.74 -27.61
CA VAL A 177 -7.10 14.72 -27.86
C VAL A 177 -6.75 15.97 -28.67
N PRO A 178 -5.99 16.94 -28.12
CA PRO A 178 -5.62 18.16 -28.83
C PRO A 178 -4.59 17.86 -29.92
N THR A 179 -4.52 18.73 -30.93
CA THR A 179 -3.40 18.76 -31.87
C THR A 179 -2.12 19.25 -31.19
N ALA A 180 -0.97 19.04 -31.85
CA ALA A 180 0.32 19.50 -31.37
C ALA A 180 0.37 21.01 -31.10
N ASP A 181 -0.17 21.83 -32.02
CA ASP A 181 -0.17 23.29 -31.92
C ASP A 181 -1.09 23.79 -30.80
N GLU A 182 -2.25 23.16 -30.62
CA GLU A 182 -3.17 23.45 -29.52
C GLU A 182 -2.50 23.14 -28.18
N TYR A 183 -1.88 21.97 -28.04
CA TYR A 183 -1.18 21.58 -26.82
C TYR A 183 -0.04 22.54 -26.47
N MET A 184 0.79 22.92 -27.44
CA MET A 184 1.85 23.91 -27.25
C MET A 184 1.28 25.28 -26.82
N THR A 185 0.17 25.72 -27.43
CA THR A 185 -0.52 26.96 -27.07
C THR A 185 -1.05 26.92 -25.63
N MET A 186 -1.60 25.79 -25.18
CA MET A 186 -2.01 25.59 -23.78
C MET A 186 -0.81 25.70 -22.84
N ILE A 187 0.34 25.12 -23.17
CA ILE A 187 1.55 25.22 -22.35
C ILE A 187 2.06 26.66 -22.27
N ASP A 188 2.08 27.40 -23.38
CA ASP A 188 2.52 28.81 -23.44
C ASP A 188 1.65 29.74 -22.57
N HIS A 189 0.40 29.33 -22.35
CA HIS A 189 -0.58 29.96 -21.47
C HIS A 189 -0.43 29.49 -20.00
N LYS A 190 -0.55 28.19 -19.71
CA LYS A 190 -0.53 27.60 -18.35
C LYS A 190 0.86 27.64 -17.69
N THR A 191 1.93 27.31 -18.43
CA THR A 191 3.29 27.20 -17.88
C THR A 191 4.21 28.35 -18.30
N GLY A 192 4.10 28.82 -19.55
CA GLY A 192 4.86 29.97 -20.06
C GLY A 192 4.40 31.32 -19.47
N GLY A 193 3.10 31.44 -19.13
CA GLY A 193 2.50 32.66 -18.57
C GLY A 193 3.22 33.24 -17.36
N PRO A 194 3.48 32.46 -16.29
CA PRO A 194 4.23 32.91 -15.12
C PRO A 194 5.66 33.36 -15.40
N PHE A 195 6.40 32.69 -16.30
CA PHE A 195 7.76 33.13 -16.69
C PHE A 195 7.71 34.45 -17.49
N ARG A 196 6.71 34.60 -18.37
CA ARG A 196 6.48 35.83 -19.16
C ARG A 196 6.03 37.00 -18.29
N LEU A 197 5.24 36.74 -17.24
CA LEU A 197 4.88 37.71 -16.22
C LEU A 197 6.12 38.20 -15.48
N CYS A 198 6.96 37.26 -15.00
CA CYS A 198 8.21 37.55 -14.32
C CYS A 198 9.11 38.50 -15.13
N VAL A 199 9.44 38.13 -16.38
CA VAL A 199 10.31 38.95 -17.24
C VAL A 199 9.73 40.34 -17.49
N ARG A 200 8.44 40.44 -17.85
CA ARG A 200 7.81 41.74 -18.16
C ARG A 200 7.68 42.65 -16.94
N LEU A 201 7.49 42.11 -15.73
CA LEU A 201 7.52 42.91 -14.50
C LEU A 201 8.95 43.39 -14.19
N MET A 202 9.96 42.53 -14.36
CA MET A 202 11.35 42.91 -14.13
C MET A 202 11.85 43.96 -15.15
N GLN A 203 11.50 43.83 -16.43
CA GLN A 203 11.78 44.85 -17.44
C GLN A 203 11.10 46.18 -17.10
N GLY A 204 9.84 46.13 -16.64
CA GLY A 204 9.08 47.33 -16.25
C GLY A 204 9.63 48.07 -15.01
N GLU A 205 10.40 47.38 -14.17
CA GLU A 205 11.07 47.92 -12.97
C GLU A 205 12.60 48.08 -13.14
N SER A 206 13.12 47.85 -14.34
CA SER A 206 14.56 47.88 -14.63
C SER A 206 15.12 49.29 -14.49
N SER A 207 16.30 49.41 -13.87
CA SER A 207 17.03 50.70 -13.81
C SER A 207 17.70 51.07 -15.14
N GLY A 208 17.85 50.09 -16.05
CA GLY A 208 18.47 50.25 -17.37
C GLY A 208 17.46 50.45 -18.49
N LYS A 209 17.92 50.91 -19.66
CA LYS A 209 17.10 51.08 -20.88
C LYS A 209 16.83 49.75 -21.58
N THR A 210 16.19 48.80 -20.91
CA THR A 210 15.99 47.42 -21.38
C THR A 210 14.71 47.20 -22.20
N GLU A 211 13.91 48.25 -22.45
CA GLU A 211 12.64 48.19 -23.21
C GLU A 211 12.76 47.68 -24.66
N HIS A 212 13.97 47.65 -25.22
CA HIS A 212 14.21 47.23 -26.61
C HIS A 212 14.50 45.72 -26.77
N ILE A 213 14.66 44.99 -25.66
CA ILE A 213 15.13 43.59 -25.64
C ILE A 213 13.93 42.63 -25.60
N ASP A 214 13.84 41.75 -26.60
CA ASP A 214 12.68 40.85 -26.78
C ASP A 214 12.93 39.40 -26.30
N ALA A 215 12.91 39.20 -24.99
CA ALA A 215 13.03 37.86 -24.41
C ALA A 215 11.78 36.94 -24.59
N ARG A 216 10.76 37.32 -25.39
CA ARG A 216 9.51 36.55 -25.52
C ARG A 216 9.74 35.13 -26.05
N ARG A 217 10.62 34.95 -27.05
CA ARG A 217 10.87 33.63 -27.65
C ARG A 217 11.59 32.70 -26.69
N PHE A 218 12.71 33.14 -26.11
CA PHE A 218 13.41 32.44 -25.02
C PHE A 218 12.47 31.97 -23.90
N VAL A 219 11.64 32.87 -23.36
CA VAL A 219 10.68 32.55 -22.27
C VAL A 219 9.61 31.54 -22.69
N THR A 220 9.15 31.61 -23.94
CA THR A 220 8.14 30.69 -24.48
C THR A 220 8.72 29.29 -24.62
N LEU A 221 9.91 29.17 -25.21
CA LEU A 221 10.63 27.89 -25.32
C LEU A 221 10.96 27.31 -23.94
N LEU A 222 11.44 28.13 -22.99
CA LEU A 222 11.70 27.71 -21.61
C LEU A 222 10.42 27.17 -20.92
N GLY A 223 9.28 27.81 -21.14
CA GLY A 223 7.99 27.35 -20.63
C GLY A 223 7.57 25.99 -21.20
N ARG A 224 7.74 25.79 -22.52
CA ARG A 224 7.49 24.52 -23.22
C ARG A 224 8.39 23.40 -22.70
N TYR A 225 9.70 23.64 -22.67
CA TYR A 225 10.69 22.69 -22.19
C TYR A 225 10.47 22.32 -20.71
N PHE A 226 10.18 23.30 -19.85
CA PHE A 226 9.94 23.05 -18.42
C PHE A 226 8.74 22.13 -18.15
N LYS A 227 7.63 22.30 -18.89
CA LYS A 227 6.46 21.40 -18.78
C LYS A 227 6.80 20.00 -19.29
N SER A 228 7.35 19.91 -20.50
CA SER A 228 7.66 18.63 -21.17
C SER A 228 8.70 17.81 -20.40
N ALA A 229 9.77 18.44 -19.89
CA ALA A 229 10.79 17.78 -19.07
C ALA A 229 10.33 17.48 -17.62
N THR A 230 9.18 18.01 -17.18
CA THR A 230 8.59 17.63 -15.89
C THR A 230 7.84 16.31 -15.99
N ILE A 231 7.15 16.06 -17.10
CA ILE A 231 6.35 14.83 -17.36
C ILE A 231 7.24 13.57 -17.27
N THR A 232 8.45 13.63 -17.85
CA THR A 232 9.43 12.52 -17.77
C THR A 232 10.03 12.33 -16.37
N ARG A 233 9.89 13.30 -15.46
CA ARG A 233 10.61 13.34 -14.17
C ARG A 233 9.76 12.89 -12.98
N THR A 234 8.44 13.02 -13.03
CA THR A 234 7.52 12.57 -11.96
C THR A 234 7.00 11.15 -12.17
N SER A 235 7.48 10.43 -13.20
CA SER A 235 7.00 9.11 -13.62
C SER A 235 7.38 7.93 -12.70
N ARG A 236 7.37 8.09 -11.37
CA ARG A 236 7.43 6.93 -10.46
C ARG A 236 6.12 6.12 -10.47
N PHE A 237 4.97 6.77 -10.70
CA PHE A 237 3.66 6.08 -10.76
C PHE A 237 2.69 6.53 -11.88
N TRP A 238 3.14 7.45 -12.75
CA TRP A 238 2.36 7.98 -13.89
C TRP A 238 1.02 8.63 -13.51
N GLU A 239 1.08 9.49 -12.49
CA GLU A 239 -0.02 10.30 -11.94
C GLU A 239 -0.83 11.03 -13.03
N ASP A 240 -0.20 11.51 -14.12
CA ASP A 240 -0.90 12.13 -15.27
C ASP A 240 -2.00 11.22 -15.87
N LEU A 241 -1.86 9.88 -15.81
CA LEU A 241 -2.90 8.92 -16.25
C LEU A 241 -4.04 8.80 -15.21
N ASP A 242 -3.71 8.86 -13.92
CA ASP A 242 -4.68 8.92 -12.80
C ASP A 242 -5.46 10.23 -12.77
N GLU A 243 -4.87 11.31 -13.27
CA GLU A 243 -5.52 12.59 -13.47
C GLU A 243 -6.26 12.64 -14.82
N GLY A 244 -5.86 11.82 -15.80
CA GLY A 244 -6.48 11.77 -17.14
C GLY A 244 -6.03 12.91 -18.05
N LYS A 245 -4.83 13.45 -17.81
CA LYS A 245 -4.24 14.54 -18.57
C LYS A 245 -3.70 14.05 -19.92
N SER A 246 -3.95 14.83 -20.96
CA SER A 246 -3.34 14.61 -22.28
C SER A 246 -1.88 15.08 -22.27
N SER A 247 -0.96 14.23 -21.82
CA SER A 247 0.48 14.52 -21.86
C SER A 247 1.04 14.41 -23.30
N TRP A 248 2.13 15.12 -23.62
CA TRP A 248 2.72 15.09 -24.97
C TRP A 248 2.98 13.67 -25.52
N PRO A 249 3.60 12.74 -24.76
CA PRO A 249 3.86 11.39 -25.28
C PRO A 249 2.56 10.60 -25.52
N LEU A 250 1.48 10.94 -24.80
CA LEU A 250 0.16 10.34 -25.01
C LEU A 250 -0.53 10.93 -26.25
N ILE A 251 -0.40 12.24 -26.48
CA ILE A 251 -0.91 12.90 -27.70
C ILE A 251 -0.22 12.34 -28.94
N ASP A 252 1.12 12.27 -28.97
CA ASP A 252 1.89 11.70 -30.09
C ASP A 252 1.46 10.24 -30.36
N CYS A 253 1.35 9.44 -29.29
CA CYS A 253 0.84 8.07 -29.36
C CYS A 253 -0.61 7.96 -29.89
N LEU A 254 -1.45 9.01 -29.79
CA LEU A 254 -2.86 9.02 -30.17
C LEU A 254 -3.17 9.74 -31.49
N THR A 255 -2.17 10.31 -32.17
CA THR A 255 -2.33 11.18 -33.37
C THR A 255 -2.48 10.40 -34.69
N GLY A 256 -2.72 9.08 -34.64
CA GLY A 256 -2.98 8.23 -35.81
C GLY A 256 -4.41 7.69 -35.91
N SER A 257 -4.56 6.64 -36.72
CA SER A 257 -5.82 5.92 -37.00
C SER A 257 -5.71 4.41 -36.75
N ASP A 258 -4.76 3.97 -35.93
CA ASP A 258 -4.58 2.55 -35.59
C ASP A 258 -5.70 2.06 -34.64
N PRO A 259 -6.32 0.88 -34.84
CA PRO A 259 -7.23 0.28 -33.86
C PRO A 259 -6.67 0.22 -32.42
N GLU A 260 -5.36 0.11 -32.23
CA GLU A 260 -4.73 0.18 -30.90
C GLU A 260 -4.88 1.56 -30.24
N GLN A 261 -4.92 2.64 -31.03
CA GLN A 261 -5.14 4.01 -30.55
C GLN A 261 -6.61 4.25 -30.22
N THR A 262 -7.53 3.62 -30.96
CA THR A 262 -8.96 3.58 -30.61
C THR A 262 -9.18 2.90 -29.26
N MET A 263 -8.45 1.83 -28.95
CA MET A 263 -8.47 1.18 -27.63
C MET A 263 -8.04 2.13 -26.52
N ILE A 264 -6.91 2.85 -26.68
CA ILE A 264 -6.44 3.81 -25.66
C ILE A 264 -7.45 4.97 -25.48
N LYS A 265 -8.04 5.49 -26.56
CA LYS A 265 -9.12 6.49 -26.49
C LYS A 265 -10.34 5.96 -25.71
N GLY A 266 -10.75 4.72 -25.95
CA GLY A 266 -11.82 4.06 -25.19
C GLY A 266 -11.49 3.87 -23.70
N ILE A 267 -10.25 3.51 -23.36
CA ILE A 267 -9.78 3.39 -21.97
C ILE A 267 -9.85 4.74 -21.24
N LEU A 268 -9.48 5.83 -21.91
CA LEU A 268 -9.56 7.18 -21.35
C LEU A 268 -11.03 7.64 -21.19
N GLN A 269 -11.92 7.28 -22.12
CA GLN A 269 -13.35 7.62 -22.08
C GLN A 269 -14.13 6.86 -21.00
N HIS A 270 -13.80 5.60 -20.75
CA HIS A 270 -14.45 4.75 -19.75
C HIS A 270 -13.74 4.74 -18.39
N LYS A 271 -12.82 5.68 -18.16
CA LYS A 271 -12.11 5.82 -16.88
C LYS A 271 -13.10 6.17 -15.76
N GLY A 272 -13.14 5.34 -14.72
CA GLY A 272 -13.93 5.59 -13.51
C GLY A 272 -13.36 6.69 -12.61
N VAL A 273 -14.07 6.99 -11.52
CA VAL A 273 -13.61 7.93 -10.48
C VAL A 273 -12.54 7.24 -9.63
N GLY A 274 -11.27 7.65 -9.76
CA GLY A 274 -10.16 7.14 -8.96
C GLY A 274 -8.88 6.89 -9.78
N GLU A 275 -7.90 6.23 -9.16
CA GLU A 275 -6.65 5.83 -9.82
C GLU A 275 -6.88 4.77 -10.92
N MET A 276 -6.06 4.82 -11.96
CA MET A 276 -6.08 3.84 -13.03
C MET A 276 -5.34 2.57 -12.60
N PRO A 277 -5.94 1.36 -12.74
CA PRO A 277 -5.29 0.11 -12.37
C PRO A 277 -3.92 -0.08 -13.01
N MET A 278 -2.94 -0.57 -12.24
CA MET A 278 -1.54 -0.70 -12.70
C MET A 278 -1.37 -1.58 -13.94
N ALA A 279 -2.25 -2.55 -14.17
CA ALA A 279 -2.28 -3.33 -15.40
C ALA A 279 -2.61 -2.47 -16.64
N MET A 280 -3.57 -1.54 -16.50
CA MET A 280 -3.98 -0.62 -17.57
C MET A 280 -2.89 0.43 -17.85
N LYS A 281 -2.28 0.99 -16.79
CA LYS A 281 -1.09 1.86 -16.92
C LYS A 281 0.04 1.17 -17.69
N ARG A 282 0.38 -0.07 -17.32
CA ARG A 282 1.42 -0.88 -18.02
C ARG A 282 1.06 -1.15 -19.48
N LEU A 283 -0.21 -1.37 -19.81
CA LEU A 283 -0.67 -1.55 -21.19
C LEU A 283 -0.43 -0.27 -22.02
N ILE A 284 -0.91 0.88 -21.54
CA ILE A 284 -0.75 2.18 -22.21
C ILE A 284 0.75 2.50 -22.39
N LEU A 285 1.57 2.34 -21.35
CA LEU A 285 3.01 2.58 -21.41
C LEU A 285 3.75 1.64 -22.36
N GLY A 286 3.35 0.37 -22.43
CA GLY A 286 3.87 -0.58 -23.40
C GLY A 286 3.59 -0.15 -24.84
N LYS A 287 2.39 0.41 -25.10
CA LYS A 287 2.03 0.98 -26.42
C LYS A 287 2.80 2.26 -26.73
N MET A 288 2.91 3.20 -25.79
CA MET A 288 3.67 4.44 -25.97
C MET A 288 5.16 4.19 -26.25
N ARG A 289 5.74 3.13 -25.65
CA ARG A 289 7.11 2.71 -25.91
C ARG A 289 7.28 2.02 -27.26
N ASN A 290 6.38 1.10 -27.61
CA ASN A 290 6.44 0.39 -28.90
C ASN A 290 6.13 1.30 -30.09
N GLY A 291 5.29 2.33 -29.90
CA GLY A 291 4.96 3.34 -30.90
C GLY A 291 6.00 4.45 -31.05
N GLY A 292 7.12 4.40 -30.32
CA GLY A 292 8.20 5.40 -30.41
C GLY A 292 7.89 6.77 -29.79
N ALA A 293 6.70 6.99 -29.22
CA ALA A 293 6.27 8.31 -28.75
C ALA A 293 7.15 8.89 -27.61
N LEU A 294 7.77 8.02 -26.80
CA LEU A 294 8.76 8.42 -25.81
C LEU A 294 10.07 8.92 -26.46
N ASP A 295 10.48 8.30 -27.57
CA ASP A 295 11.68 8.68 -28.32
C ASP A 295 11.43 9.97 -29.13
N SER A 296 10.25 10.12 -29.74
CA SER A 296 9.77 11.39 -30.33
C SER A 296 9.81 12.54 -29.31
N THR A 297 9.35 12.28 -28.08
CA THR A 297 9.38 13.26 -26.99
C THR A 297 10.81 13.64 -26.60
N PHE A 298 11.73 12.67 -26.57
CA PHE A 298 13.14 12.92 -26.27
C PHE A 298 13.78 13.81 -27.35
N LEU A 299 13.57 13.51 -28.63
CA LEU A 299 14.07 14.32 -29.75
C LEU A 299 13.53 15.75 -29.68
N LEU A 300 12.23 15.92 -29.45
CA LEU A 300 11.62 17.25 -29.29
C LEU A 300 12.22 18.04 -28.11
N LEU A 301 12.52 17.38 -26.99
CA LEU A 301 13.21 18.01 -25.86
C LEU A 301 14.65 18.41 -26.21
N GLN A 302 15.38 17.60 -26.98
CA GLN A 302 16.72 17.92 -27.46
C GLN A 302 16.70 19.14 -28.40
N ASP A 303 15.80 19.16 -29.38
CA ASP A 303 15.64 20.29 -30.32
C ASP A 303 15.28 21.58 -29.57
N MET A 304 14.33 21.52 -28.63
CA MET A 304 13.97 22.65 -27.77
C MET A 304 15.16 23.12 -26.92
N GLN A 305 15.98 22.21 -26.40
CA GLN A 305 17.17 22.55 -25.61
C GLN A 305 18.19 23.33 -26.46
N GLU A 306 18.48 22.86 -27.68
CA GLU A 306 19.41 23.54 -28.58
C GLU A 306 18.89 24.94 -28.96
N ASP A 307 17.59 25.09 -29.22
CA ASP A 307 17.00 26.38 -29.55
C ASP A 307 16.96 27.34 -28.35
N ILE A 308 16.76 26.86 -27.13
CA ILE A 308 16.86 27.69 -25.91
C ILE A 308 18.29 28.19 -25.69
N LEU A 309 19.31 27.36 -25.98
CA LEU A 309 20.72 27.77 -25.87
C LEU A 309 21.10 28.80 -26.94
N LYS A 310 20.65 28.64 -28.20
CA LYS A 310 20.83 29.65 -29.25
C LYS A 310 20.19 30.99 -28.88
N GLU A 311 18.98 30.97 -28.30
CA GLU A 311 18.31 32.19 -27.84
C GLU A 311 18.97 32.79 -26.59
N LEU A 312 19.64 31.99 -25.76
CA LEU A 312 20.48 32.49 -24.66
C LEU A 312 21.69 33.26 -25.22
N GLU A 313 22.43 32.67 -26.18
CA GLU A 313 23.60 33.31 -26.82
C GLU A 313 23.23 34.65 -27.49
N LEU A 314 22.04 34.74 -28.11
CA LEU A 314 21.52 35.99 -28.67
C LEU A 314 21.24 37.05 -27.59
N LEU A 315 20.63 36.66 -26.46
CA LEU A 315 20.41 37.58 -25.33
C LEU A 315 21.73 38.02 -24.68
N GLU A 316 22.70 37.12 -24.52
CA GLU A 316 24.05 37.44 -24.02
C GLU A 316 24.75 38.47 -24.92
N ALA A 317 24.58 38.37 -26.24
CA ALA A 317 25.08 39.34 -27.20
C ALA A 317 24.36 40.71 -27.12
N GLU A 318 23.03 40.74 -26.91
CA GLU A 318 22.27 41.99 -26.72
C GLU A 318 22.58 42.69 -25.39
N PHE A 319 22.72 41.93 -24.29
CA PHE A 319 23.11 42.45 -22.97
C PHE A 319 24.62 42.70 -22.83
N GLY A 320 25.44 42.29 -23.80
CA GLY A 320 26.90 42.44 -23.79
C GLY A 320 27.60 41.71 -22.63
N SER A 321 26.95 40.70 -22.03
CA SER A 321 27.45 39.98 -20.86
C SER A 321 26.86 38.57 -20.76
N GLU A 322 27.74 37.59 -20.57
CA GLU A 322 27.39 36.19 -20.32
C GLU A 322 26.59 36.03 -19.01
N ASN A 323 25.64 35.08 -18.98
CA ASN A 323 24.83 34.79 -17.80
C ASN A 323 25.00 33.32 -17.37
N PRO A 324 26.12 32.99 -16.69
CA PRO A 324 26.40 31.63 -16.26
C PRO A 324 25.40 31.10 -15.23
N ILE A 325 24.63 31.97 -14.56
CA ILE A 325 23.56 31.55 -13.64
C ILE A 325 22.38 31.02 -14.46
N LEU A 326 21.98 31.72 -15.52
CA LEU A 326 20.90 31.29 -16.42
C LEU A 326 21.31 30.04 -17.20
N GLU A 327 22.54 29.99 -17.71
CA GLU A 327 23.09 28.79 -18.34
C GLU A 327 23.12 27.58 -17.38
N LEU A 328 23.50 27.78 -16.12
CA LEU A 328 23.50 26.73 -15.09
C LEU A 328 22.07 26.28 -14.74
N VAL A 329 21.08 27.19 -14.70
CA VAL A 329 19.66 26.84 -14.54
C VAL A 329 19.20 25.95 -15.71
N LEU A 330 19.54 26.30 -16.94
CA LEU A 330 19.24 25.48 -18.13
C LEU A 330 19.94 24.13 -18.06
N ARG A 331 21.26 24.07 -17.87
CA ARG A 331 22.03 22.83 -17.73
C ARG A 331 21.52 21.95 -16.59
N ARG A 332 21.02 22.53 -15.48
CA ARG A 332 20.41 21.79 -14.37
C ARG A 332 19.03 21.21 -14.72
N LEU A 333 18.27 21.85 -15.61
CA LEU A 333 17.08 21.26 -16.21
C LEU A 333 17.45 20.13 -17.19
N CYS A 334 18.58 20.25 -17.90
CA CYS A 334 19.04 19.28 -18.89
C CYS A 334 19.70 18.02 -18.29
N LEU A 335 20.47 18.13 -17.20
CA LEU A 335 21.11 16.98 -16.51
C LEU A 335 20.10 15.91 -16.04
N ILE A 336 18.82 16.27 -15.93
CA ILE A 336 17.72 15.38 -15.55
C ILE A 336 17.42 14.36 -16.67
N LEU A 337 17.63 14.70 -17.95
CA LEU A 337 17.48 13.76 -19.08
C LEU A 337 18.49 12.62 -19.02
N ALA A 338 19.74 12.91 -18.63
CA ALA A 338 20.78 11.88 -18.50
C ALA A 338 20.49 10.86 -17.38
N HIS A 339 19.76 11.27 -16.33
CA HIS A 339 19.37 10.39 -15.22
C HIS A 339 18.25 9.40 -15.57
N LEU A 340 17.50 9.61 -16.67
CA LEU A 340 16.49 8.64 -17.13
C LEU A 340 17.09 7.44 -17.87
N MET A 341 18.33 7.53 -18.36
CA MET A 341 18.90 6.50 -19.25
C MET A 341 19.70 5.39 -18.56
N ALA A 342 20.00 5.51 -17.26
CA ALA A 342 20.87 4.52 -16.60
C ALA A 342 20.71 4.41 -15.08
N GLU A 343 20.02 3.37 -14.63
CA GLU A 343 20.42 2.66 -13.40
C GLU A 343 21.70 1.86 -13.70
N LEU A 344 22.82 2.58 -13.75
CA LEU A 344 24.17 2.00 -13.87
C LEU A 344 24.48 1.26 -12.57
N THR A 345 24.25 -0.06 -12.54
CA THR A 345 24.69 -0.90 -11.43
C THR A 345 26.20 -0.81 -11.25
N VAL A 346 26.68 -1.05 -10.03
CA VAL A 346 28.11 -1.07 -9.70
C VAL A 346 28.90 -1.97 -10.66
N GLY A 347 28.30 -3.10 -11.07
CA GLY A 347 28.87 -4.03 -12.05
C GLY A 347 29.06 -3.45 -13.46
N TYR A 348 28.11 -2.66 -13.98
CA TYR A 348 28.27 -2.00 -15.28
C TYR A 348 29.37 -0.94 -15.25
N VAL A 349 29.39 -0.08 -14.22
CA VAL A 349 30.43 0.96 -14.07
C VAL A 349 31.81 0.31 -13.99
N SER A 350 31.95 -0.73 -13.18
CA SER A 350 33.22 -1.44 -13.00
C SER A 350 33.67 -2.17 -14.28
N GLY A 351 32.75 -2.80 -15.02
CA GLY A 351 33.04 -3.43 -16.32
C GLY A 351 33.50 -2.44 -17.39
N ILE A 352 32.88 -1.24 -17.46
CA ILE A 352 33.27 -0.16 -18.38
C ILE A 352 34.66 0.38 -18.01
N ILE A 353 34.95 0.60 -16.72
CA ILE A 353 36.27 1.03 -16.25
C ILE A 353 37.34 -0.02 -16.60
N ALA A 354 37.06 -1.31 -16.40
CA ALA A 354 37.98 -2.39 -16.76
C ALA A 354 38.25 -2.45 -18.28
N ALA A 355 37.23 -2.28 -19.11
CA ALA A 355 37.38 -2.19 -20.56
C ALA A 355 38.25 -0.98 -20.98
N ALA A 356 38.01 0.20 -20.39
CA ALA A 356 38.81 1.39 -20.65
C ALA A 356 40.28 1.22 -20.24
N VAL A 357 40.54 0.64 -19.06
CA VAL A 357 41.91 0.33 -18.58
C VAL A 357 42.61 -0.67 -19.51
N PHE A 358 41.89 -1.67 -20.03
CA PHE A 358 42.45 -2.60 -21.02
C PHE A 358 42.84 -1.90 -22.33
N LEU A 359 41.97 -1.05 -22.88
CA LEU A 359 42.26 -0.27 -24.09
C LEU A 359 43.46 0.66 -23.90
N VAL A 360 43.52 1.38 -22.77
CA VAL A 360 44.67 2.24 -22.41
C VAL A 360 45.97 1.43 -22.33
N ARG A 361 45.93 0.22 -21.76
CA ARG A 361 47.10 -0.67 -21.66
C ARG A 361 47.63 -1.12 -23.02
N VAL A 362 46.78 -1.24 -24.05
CA VAL A 362 47.18 -1.53 -25.44
C VAL A 362 47.70 -0.25 -26.13
N PHE A 363 46.98 0.86 -25.98
CA PHE A 363 47.21 2.13 -26.69
C PHE A 363 48.50 2.84 -26.25
N VAL A 364 48.78 2.92 -24.94
CA VAL A 364 49.90 3.70 -24.40
C VAL A 364 51.26 3.20 -24.93
N PRO A 365 51.60 1.89 -24.90
CA PRO A 365 52.85 1.39 -25.47
C PRO A 365 52.98 1.66 -26.98
N THR A 366 51.89 1.56 -27.76
CA THR A 366 51.94 1.79 -29.21
C THR A 366 52.16 3.26 -29.57
N VAL A 367 51.56 4.19 -28.83
CA VAL A 367 51.75 5.64 -29.04
C VAL A 367 53.12 6.11 -28.58
N ILE A 368 53.60 5.63 -27.42
CA ILE A 368 54.95 5.97 -26.93
C ILE A 368 56.02 5.59 -27.95
N CYS A 369 55.88 4.46 -28.66
CA CYS A 369 56.82 4.09 -29.71
C CYS A 369 56.87 5.11 -30.86
N LEU A 370 55.73 5.68 -31.29
CA LEU A 370 55.72 6.74 -32.30
C LEU A 370 56.39 8.02 -31.79
N VAL A 371 56.13 8.42 -30.55
CA VAL A 371 56.75 9.61 -29.94
C VAL A 371 58.27 9.46 -29.85
N VAL A 372 58.76 8.27 -29.45
CA VAL A 372 60.19 7.96 -29.37
C VAL A 372 60.85 7.96 -30.75
N ILE A 373 60.21 7.37 -31.77
CA ILE A 373 60.73 7.39 -33.15
C ILE A 373 60.78 8.83 -33.70
N GLY A 374 59.73 9.64 -33.46
CA GLY A 374 59.66 11.02 -33.92
C GLY A 374 60.68 11.98 -33.27
N HIS A 375 61.27 11.60 -32.13
CA HIS A 375 62.32 12.35 -31.44
C HIS A 375 63.70 11.69 -31.56
N LEU A 376 63.86 10.67 -32.40
CA LEU A 376 65.10 9.91 -32.49
C LEU A 376 66.11 10.60 -33.43
N PRO A 377 67.27 11.09 -32.94
CA PRO A 377 68.30 11.63 -33.82
C PRO A 377 68.99 10.51 -34.64
N GLU A 378 69.44 10.86 -35.85
CA GLU A 378 70.07 9.93 -36.80
C GLU A 378 71.35 9.27 -36.23
N GLU A 379 72.13 10.01 -35.42
CA GLU A 379 73.23 9.45 -34.62
C GLU A 379 72.79 9.10 -33.20
N ASN A 380 72.99 7.85 -32.80
CA ASN A 380 72.65 7.38 -31.45
C ASN A 380 73.70 6.42 -30.90
N THR A 381 73.74 6.20 -29.57
CA THR A 381 74.65 5.19 -29.01
C THR A 381 74.17 3.78 -29.37
N ILE A 382 75.11 2.83 -29.49
CA ILE A 382 74.81 1.41 -29.76
C ILE A 382 73.84 0.83 -28.70
N VAL A 383 73.92 1.32 -27.46
CA VAL A 383 73.00 0.99 -26.36
C VAL A 383 71.62 1.60 -26.58
N SER A 384 71.54 2.87 -27.01
CA SER A 384 70.27 3.52 -27.37
C SER A 384 69.50 2.67 -28.39
N TRP A 385 70.17 2.23 -29.46
CA TRP A 385 69.56 1.36 -30.48
C TRP A 385 69.05 0.03 -29.92
N SER A 386 69.72 -0.56 -28.93
CA SER A 386 69.23 -1.78 -28.24
C SER A 386 67.97 -1.51 -27.40
N VAL A 387 67.90 -0.35 -26.74
CA VAL A 387 66.75 0.04 -25.90
C VAL A 387 65.55 0.42 -26.77
N VAL A 388 65.78 1.16 -27.85
CA VAL A 388 64.77 1.55 -28.85
C VAL A 388 64.23 0.32 -29.57
N SER A 389 65.09 -0.58 -30.04
CA SER A 389 64.67 -1.86 -30.64
C SER A 389 63.84 -2.70 -29.67
N ARG A 390 64.22 -2.80 -28.40
CA ARG A 390 63.41 -3.47 -27.37
C ARG A 390 62.01 -2.85 -27.24
N LEU A 391 61.91 -1.52 -27.24
CA LEU A 391 60.62 -0.82 -27.17
C LEU A 391 59.76 -1.12 -28.41
N ILE A 392 60.33 -0.96 -29.61
CA ILE A 392 59.64 -1.21 -30.89
C ILE A 392 59.13 -2.66 -30.98
N HIS A 393 59.99 -3.66 -30.74
CA HIS A 393 59.58 -5.07 -30.80
C HIS A 393 58.69 -5.53 -29.64
N SER A 394 58.62 -4.77 -28.54
CA SER A 394 57.65 -5.03 -27.44
C SER A 394 56.26 -4.44 -27.67
N SER A 395 56.12 -3.59 -28.69
CA SER A 395 54.84 -2.99 -29.09
C SER A 395 54.10 -3.87 -30.11
N TYR A 396 52.90 -3.46 -30.52
CA TYR A 396 52.15 -4.13 -31.59
C TYR A 396 52.60 -3.73 -33.01
N TRP A 397 53.51 -2.75 -33.17
CA TRP A 397 53.99 -2.29 -34.48
C TRP A 397 54.61 -3.39 -35.37
N PRO A 398 55.39 -4.36 -34.87
CA PRO A 398 55.90 -5.47 -35.68
C PRO A 398 54.81 -6.27 -36.38
N THR A 399 53.66 -6.46 -35.71
CA THR A 399 52.49 -7.18 -36.22
C THR A 399 51.65 -6.30 -37.16
N ILE A 400 51.48 -5.02 -36.82
CA ILE A 400 50.74 -4.05 -37.66
C ILE A 400 51.45 -3.82 -39.01
N LEU A 401 52.78 -3.78 -39.01
CA LEU A 401 53.61 -3.52 -40.19
C LEU A 401 54.08 -4.79 -40.90
N ASN A 402 53.66 -5.99 -40.46
CA ASN A 402 54.11 -7.29 -40.99
C ASN A 402 55.65 -7.41 -41.13
N SER A 403 56.40 -6.95 -40.12
CA SER A 403 57.86 -7.07 -40.11
C SER A 403 58.31 -8.54 -39.95
N ASP A 404 59.57 -8.85 -40.27
CA ASP A 404 60.13 -10.21 -40.14
C ASP A 404 59.98 -10.81 -38.74
N THR A 405 59.96 -9.97 -37.69
CA THR A 405 59.73 -10.42 -36.30
C THR A 405 58.30 -10.90 -36.02
N ALA A 406 57.36 -10.74 -36.95
CA ALA A 406 56.00 -11.28 -36.92
C ALA A 406 55.77 -12.43 -37.92
N ALA A 407 56.81 -12.87 -38.66
CA ALA A 407 56.69 -13.96 -39.63
C ALA A 407 56.34 -15.30 -38.96
N SER A 408 55.35 -16.01 -39.51
CA SER A 408 54.87 -17.30 -38.99
C SER A 408 55.33 -18.51 -39.81
N THR A 409 55.83 -18.29 -41.03
CA THR A 409 56.36 -19.29 -41.96
C THR A 409 57.82 -19.61 -41.62
N GLY A 410 58.19 -20.90 -41.67
CA GLY A 410 59.55 -21.37 -41.34
C GLY A 410 59.87 -21.54 -39.84
N VAL A 411 58.97 -21.12 -38.93
CA VAL A 411 59.15 -21.26 -37.48
C VAL A 411 58.79 -22.67 -36.99
N SER A 412 59.49 -23.16 -35.95
CA SER A 412 59.23 -24.49 -35.39
C SER A 412 57.83 -24.59 -34.76
N ARG A 413 57.16 -25.73 -34.94
CA ARG A 413 55.78 -25.95 -34.48
C ARG A 413 55.60 -25.70 -32.97
N ALA A 414 56.61 -26.01 -32.16
CA ALA A 414 56.58 -25.77 -30.72
C ALA A 414 56.59 -24.28 -30.34
N ILE A 415 57.36 -23.45 -31.06
CA ILE A 415 57.43 -22.00 -30.81
C ILE A 415 56.12 -21.32 -31.25
N ASN A 416 55.59 -21.70 -32.42
CA ASN A 416 54.29 -21.20 -32.87
C ASN A 416 53.15 -21.56 -31.90
N ALA A 417 53.15 -22.78 -31.32
CA ALA A 417 52.16 -23.17 -30.32
C ALA A 417 52.21 -22.30 -29.05
N CYS A 418 53.41 -21.95 -28.55
CA CYS A 418 53.56 -21.04 -27.41
C CYS A 418 53.08 -19.61 -27.73
N ASN A 419 53.31 -19.11 -28.94
CA ASN A 419 52.88 -17.77 -29.34
C ASN A 419 51.33 -17.66 -29.39
N TRP A 420 50.65 -18.65 -29.97
CA TRP A 420 49.18 -18.74 -29.94
C TRP A 420 48.62 -18.87 -28.51
N LEU A 421 49.29 -19.61 -27.63
CA LEU A 421 48.88 -19.74 -26.23
C LEU A 421 49.00 -18.41 -25.45
N GLN A 422 50.03 -17.62 -25.72
CA GLN A 422 50.20 -16.28 -25.15
C GLN A 422 49.07 -15.32 -25.60
N LEU A 423 48.70 -15.36 -26.89
CA LEU A 423 47.61 -14.54 -27.43
C LEU A 423 46.24 -14.95 -26.87
N GLY A 424 45.98 -16.26 -26.73
CA GLY A 424 44.79 -16.79 -26.07
C GLY A 424 44.69 -16.39 -24.58
N ALA A 425 45.81 -16.41 -23.86
CA ALA A 425 45.85 -15.97 -22.46
C ALA A 425 45.57 -14.47 -22.30
N LEU A 426 46.09 -13.62 -23.20
CA LEU A 426 45.78 -12.19 -23.26
C LEU A 426 44.28 -11.92 -23.50
N GLY A 427 43.66 -12.65 -24.43
CA GLY A 427 42.22 -12.60 -24.67
C GLY A 427 41.40 -13.02 -23.43
N LEU A 428 41.80 -14.09 -22.74
CA LEU A 428 41.14 -14.55 -21.52
C LEU A 428 41.24 -13.51 -20.39
N VAL A 429 42.38 -12.84 -20.21
CA VAL A 429 42.54 -11.74 -19.22
C VAL A 429 41.58 -10.58 -19.54
N ALA A 430 41.45 -10.19 -20.81
CA ALA A 430 40.49 -9.16 -21.23
C ALA A 430 39.04 -9.53 -20.91
N ILE A 431 38.62 -10.75 -21.31
CA ILE A 431 37.26 -11.25 -21.05
C ILE A 431 37.00 -11.31 -19.54
N THR A 432 37.94 -11.85 -18.76
CA THR A 432 37.81 -11.91 -17.29
C THR A 432 37.63 -10.52 -16.68
N GLY A 433 38.44 -9.53 -17.08
CA GLY A 433 38.34 -8.17 -16.55
C GLY A 433 37.00 -7.47 -16.84
N ILE A 434 36.34 -7.80 -17.95
CA ILE A 434 35.05 -7.21 -18.35
C ILE A 434 33.86 -8.00 -17.76
N VAL A 435 33.95 -9.33 -17.71
CA VAL A 435 32.82 -10.19 -17.33
C VAL A 435 32.67 -10.34 -15.83
N THR A 436 33.77 -10.39 -15.06
CA THR A 436 33.64 -10.61 -13.60
C THR A 436 32.93 -9.48 -12.85
N PRO A 437 33.08 -8.18 -13.17
CA PRO A 437 32.38 -7.14 -12.43
C PRO A 437 30.88 -7.12 -12.70
N LEU A 438 30.43 -7.54 -13.89
CA LEU A 438 29.01 -7.63 -14.26
C LEU A 438 28.18 -8.60 -13.38
N GLY A 439 28.85 -9.43 -12.58
CA GLY A 439 28.19 -10.28 -11.59
C GLY A 439 27.68 -9.56 -10.34
N LEU A 440 28.10 -8.31 -10.09
CA LEU A 440 27.69 -7.48 -8.94
C LEU A 440 26.31 -6.83 -9.19
N TYR A 441 25.38 -7.02 -8.25
CA TYR A 441 24.08 -6.37 -8.24
C TYR A 441 23.63 -6.06 -6.82
N ASP A 442 22.87 -4.97 -6.68
CA ASP A 442 22.31 -4.53 -5.40
C ASP A 442 20.97 -5.22 -5.15
N THR A 443 20.75 -5.70 -3.92
CA THR A 443 19.47 -6.23 -3.45
C THR A 443 19.04 -5.51 -2.17
N ILE A 444 17.72 -5.48 -1.92
CA ILE A 444 17.15 -5.05 -0.65
C ILE A 444 16.64 -6.32 0.03
N GLY A 445 17.24 -6.68 1.16
CA GLY A 445 16.92 -7.89 1.91
C GLY A 445 16.80 -7.60 3.41
N PRO A 446 16.14 -8.48 4.17
CA PRO A 446 16.16 -8.41 5.63
C PRO A 446 17.57 -8.71 6.15
N ASP A 447 17.99 -7.96 7.16
CA ASP A 447 19.23 -8.19 7.89
C ASP A 447 19.15 -9.48 8.73
N ASP A 448 20.23 -10.26 8.79
CA ASP A 448 20.28 -11.55 9.51
C ASP A 448 20.18 -11.36 11.04
N THR A 449 20.47 -10.16 11.55
CA THR A 449 20.45 -9.86 12.99
C THR A 449 19.33 -8.89 13.38
N PRO A 450 18.47 -9.23 14.35
CA PRO A 450 17.44 -8.31 14.83
C PRO A 450 18.04 -7.18 15.67
N THR A 451 17.75 -5.94 15.30
CA THR A 451 18.16 -4.73 15.99
C THR A 451 17.05 -4.21 16.90
N ASN A 452 17.37 -3.78 18.11
CA ASN A 452 16.41 -3.17 19.02
C ASN A 452 16.14 -1.71 18.60
N ILE A 453 14.88 -1.39 18.29
CA ILE A 453 14.46 -0.06 17.82
C ILE A 453 13.30 0.45 18.69
N PRO A 454 13.27 1.75 19.06
CA PRO A 454 12.15 2.32 19.81
C PRO A 454 10.88 2.32 18.96
N PHE A 455 9.76 1.93 19.56
CA PHE A 455 8.45 2.04 18.93
C PHE A 455 7.78 3.36 19.33
N ARG A 456 6.78 3.80 18.56
CA ARG A 456 5.83 4.84 18.94
C ARG A 456 4.41 4.45 18.56
N TYR A 457 3.41 5.04 19.20
CA TYR A 457 2.01 4.89 18.79
C TYR A 457 1.80 5.40 17.35
N ALA A 458 1.02 4.65 16.56
CA ALA A 458 0.62 5.00 15.20
C ALA A 458 -0.89 5.26 15.19
N SER A 459 -1.26 6.54 15.06
CA SER A 459 -2.66 6.95 14.98
C SER A 459 -3.32 6.49 13.69
N ASP A 460 -4.52 5.91 13.80
CA ASP A 460 -5.38 5.59 12.66
C ASP A 460 -5.97 6.90 12.04
N THR A 461 -5.79 7.07 10.74
CA THR A 461 -6.29 8.22 9.95
C THR A 461 -7.66 7.93 9.29
N SER A 462 -8.10 6.66 9.32
CA SER A 462 -9.30 6.15 8.64
C SER A 462 -10.61 6.59 9.33
N ALA A 463 -11.74 6.09 8.83
CA ALA A 463 -13.04 6.26 9.48
C ALA A 463 -13.05 5.69 10.90
N PHE A 464 -12.30 4.62 11.17
CA PHE A 464 -12.24 3.99 12.48
C PHE A 464 -11.50 4.86 13.50
N GLY A 465 -10.31 5.38 13.16
CA GLY A 465 -9.59 6.35 13.97
C GLY A 465 -10.39 7.61 14.25
N LYS A 466 -11.02 8.20 13.22
CA LYS A 466 -11.85 9.41 13.35
C LYS A 466 -13.13 9.22 14.18
N ALA A 467 -13.74 8.04 14.11
CA ALA A 467 -14.93 7.70 14.92
C ALA A 467 -14.57 7.28 16.36
N THR A 468 -13.33 6.84 16.58
CA THR A 468 -12.86 6.36 17.88
C THR A 468 -12.45 7.53 18.77
N ARG A 469 -13.16 7.73 19.87
CA ARG A 469 -12.88 8.83 20.82
C ARG A 469 -11.65 8.53 21.69
N SER A 470 -11.03 9.61 22.16
CA SER A 470 -10.08 9.59 23.28
C SER A 470 -10.66 8.84 24.47
N ARG A 471 -9.80 8.11 25.20
CA ARG A 471 -10.20 7.28 26.33
C ARG A 471 -10.21 8.09 27.62
N ASP A 472 -11.36 8.68 27.88
CA ASP A 472 -11.67 9.27 29.18
C ASP A 472 -11.71 8.16 30.24
N GLY A 473 -11.05 8.37 31.39
CA GLY A 473 -10.75 7.35 32.41
C GLY A 473 -11.93 6.85 33.24
N TYR A 474 -13.08 6.59 32.62
CA TYR A 474 -14.26 6.00 33.25
C TYR A 474 -14.03 4.53 33.59
N ARG A 475 -14.61 4.08 34.71
CA ARG A 475 -14.59 2.67 35.11
C ARG A 475 -15.55 1.87 34.23
N SER A 476 -15.18 0.62 33.91
CA SER A 476 -16.12 -0.40 33.41
C SER A 476 -16.66 -1.17 34.60
N LEU A 477 -17.96 -1.44 34.63
CA LEU A 477 -18.59 -2.21 35.71
C LEU A 477 -18.76 -3.68 35.30
N ARG A 478 -18.91 -4.53 36.31
CA ARG A 478 -19.41 -5.89 36.20
C ARG A 478 -20.81 -5.87 36.82
N VAL A 479 -21.85 -6.10 36.02
CA VAL A 479 -23.20 -6.27 36.56
C VAL A 479 -23.36 -7.69 37.12
N CYS A 480 -23.96 -7.78 38.30
CA CYS A 480 -24.25 -9.01 39.03
C CYS A 480 -25.67 -8.92 39.62
N TYR A 481 -26.36 -10.05 39.76
CA TYR A 481 -27.71 -10.11 40.34
C TYR A 481 -27.81 -11.26 41.35
N ALA A 482 -28.69 -11.14 42.34
CA ALA A 482 -28.96 -12.22 43.29
C ALA A 482 -29.81 -13.35 42.64
N ASP A 483 -29.57 -14.59 43.03
CA ASP A 483 -30.27 -15.76 42.47
C ASP A 483 -31.74 -15.90 42.94
N GLU A 484 -32.14 -15.30 44.08
CA GLU A 484 -33.53 -15.41 44.59
C GLU A 484 -34.50 -14.29 44.11
N ASP A 485 -34.00 -13.10 43.77
CA ASP A 485 -34.75 -12.05 43.05
C ASP A 485 -33.77 -11.16 42.27
N PRO A 486 -33.88 -11.06 40.92
CA PRO A 486 -32.98 -10.26 40.09
C PRO A 486 -33.10 -8.74 40.31
N ASN A 487 -34.01 -8.28 41.18
CA ASN A 487 -34.10 -6.90 41.63
C ASN A 487 -33.37 -6.66 42.98
N THR A 488 -32.69 -7.66 43.53
CA THR A 488 -31.93 -7.54 44.79
C THR A 488 -30.46 -7.21 44.52
N ASP A 489 -29.97 -6.12 45.10
CA ASP A 489 -28.58 -5.70 45.03
C ASP A 489 -27.68 -6.58 45.94
N GLU A 490 -27.30 -7.78 45.47
CA GLU A 490 -26.14 -8.49 46.01
C GLU A 490 -24.87 -8.09 45.24
N GLY A 491 -23.79 -7.80 45.99
CA GLY A 491 -22.53 -7.33 45.41
C GLY A 491 -21.82 -8.43 44.62
N CYS A 492 -21.10 -8.03 43.56
CA CYS A 492 -20.39 -8.97 42.70
C CYS A 492 -19.39 -9.87 43.46
N PRO A 493 -19.04 -11.07 42.93
CA PRO A 493 -18.00 -11.92 43.50
C PRO A 493 -16.70 -11.15 43.81
N GLY A 494 -16.32 -11.14 45.09
CA GLY A 494 -15.19 -10.36 45.61
C GLY A 494 -15.55 -9.06 46.35
N ALA A 495 -16.82 -8.62 46.30
CA ALA A 495 -17.30 -7.45 47.03
C ALA A 495 -17.42 -7.69 48.55
N PRO A 496 -17.37 -6.61 49.37
CA PRO A 496 -17.67 -6.69 50.80
C PRO A 496 -19.05 -7.30 51.06
N PRO A 497 -19.22 -8.16 52.09
CA PRO A 497 -20.47 -8.87 52.37
C PRO A 497 -21.62 -8.00 52.91
N ASN A 498 -21.45 -6.68 52.95
CA ASN A 498 -22.42 -5.74 53.50
C ASN A 498 -22.40 -4.46 52.65
N ILE A 499 -23.41 -4.31 51.78
CA ILE A 499 -23.50 -3.19 50.83
C ILE A 499 -23.58 -1.82 51.52
N ASN A 500 -23.98 -1.79 52.79
CA ASN A 500 -24.01 -0.58 53.62
C ASN A 500 -22.61 -0.04 53.98
N ASP A 501 -21.54 -0.84 53.79
CA ASP A 501 -20.16 -0.42 54.03
C ASP A 501 -19.53 0.23 52.78
N ILE A 502 -20.32 0.44 51.70
CA ILE A 502 -19.87 0.97 50.41
C ILE A 502 -20.43 2.39 50.22
N GLU A 503 -19.55 3.39 50.05
CA GLU A 503 -19.94 4.81 49.94
C GLU A 503 -20.61 5.16 48.58
N ASP A 504 -20.25 4.45 47.51
CA ASP A 504 -20.82 4.60 46.16
C ASP A 504 -21.37 3.25 45.68
N PRO A 505 -22.69 3.11 45.42
CA PRO A 505 -23.28 1.85 44.94
C PRO A 505 -22.59 1.27 43.70
N ALA A 506 -21.98 2.08 42.83
CA ALA A 506 -21.22 1.59 41.68
C ALA A 506 -19.94 0.79 42.04
N GLU A 507 -19.44 0.89 43.27
CA GLU A 507 -18.30 0.09 43.73
C GLU A 507 -18.69 -1.37 44.07
N ALA A 508 -19.94 -1.64 44.44
CA ALA A 508 -20.46 -3.01 44.58
C ALA A 508 -20.45 -3.79 43.25
N TYR A 509 -20.53 -3.05 42.14
CA TYR A 509 -20.49 -3.53 40.75
C TYR A 509 -19.14 -3.29 40.06
N SER A 510 -18.10 -2.90 40.82
CA SER A 510 -16.76 -2.70 40.26
C SER A 510 -15.95 -4.00 40.25
N ILE A 511 -15.00 -4.10 39.32
CA ILE A 511 -14.09 -5.23 39.24
C ILE A 511 -13.00 -5.08 40.30
N TRP A 512 -12.87 -6.08 41.18
CA TRP A 512 -11.88 -6.07 42.26
C TRP A 512 -10.45 -6.27 41.72
N PRO A 513 -9.45 -5.52 42.22
CA PRO A 513 -8.06 -5.63 41.76
C PRO A 513 -7.49 -7.05 41.86
N SER A 514 -7.89 -7.80 42.89
CA SER A 514 -7.54 -9.22 43.07
C SER A 514 -7.95 -10.09 41.88
N SER A 515 -9.13 -9.85 41.29
CA SER A 515 -9.60 -10.56 40.10
C SER A 515 -8.81 -10.14 38.85
N VAL A 516 -8.44 -8.86 38.74
CA VAL A 516 -7.58 -8.36 37.64
C VAL A 516 -6.20 -9.02 37.70
N ASP A 517 -5.55 -9.02 38.86
CA ASP A 517 -4.24 -9.65 39.06
C ASP A 517 -4.31 -11.17 38.82
N LEU A 518 -5.39 -11.85 39.22
CA LEU A 518 -5.60 -13.28 38.97
C LEU A 518 -5.67 -13.60 37.48
N PHE A 519 -6.59 -12.97 36.73
CA PHE A 519 -6.81 -13.26 35.30
C PHE A 519 -5.77 -12.62 34.36
N THR A 520 -4.78 -11.90 34.91
CA THR A 520 -3.59 -11.39 34.18
C THR A 520 -2.27 -11.97 34.68
N SER A 521 -2.29 -12.93 35.62
CA SER A 521 -1.10 -13.57 36.20
C SER A 521 -0.27 -14.40 35.21
N GLY A 522 -0.84 -14.78 34.07
CA GLY A 522 -0.20 -15.58 33.04
C GLY A 522 1.04 -14.93 32.42
N LYS A 523 2.07 -15.75 32.15
CA LYS A 523 3.37 -15.29 31.63
C LYS A 523 3.36 -15.07 30.11
N VAL A 524 2.64 -14.04 29.67
CA VAL A 524 2.51 -13.64 28.25
C VAL A 524 3.35 -12.40 27.90
N PRO A 525 3.67 -12.17 26.60
CA PRO A 525 4.27 -10.93 26.12
C PRO A 525 3.44 -9.68 26.46
N SER A 526 4.08 -8.51 26.48
CA SER A 526 3.43 -7.21 26.75
C SER A 526 2.30 -6.89 25.78
N THR A 527 2.41 -7.33 24.52
CA THR A 527 1.45 -7.11 23.43
C THR A 527 0.16 -7.93 23.52
N VAL A 528 0.14 -8.99 24.35
CA VAL A 528 -1.05 -9.83 24.50
C VAL A 528 -2.07 -9.10 25.37
N SER A 529 -3.15 -8.65 24.75
CA SER A 529 -4.35 -8.13 25.42
C SER A 529 -4.98 -9.19 26.34
N SER A 530 -5.47 -8.75 27.50
CA SER A 530 -6.37 -9.49 28.39
C SER A 530 -7.82 -9.07 28.15
N LEU A 531 -8.79 -9.71 28.83
CA LEU A 531 -10.18 -9.26 28.76
C LEU A 531 -10.35 -7.79 29.23
N PHE A 532 -9.50 -7.31 30.15
CA PHE A 532 -9.50 -5.94 30.69
C PHE A 532 -8.92 -4.89 29.74
N ASP A 533 -8.19 -5.32 28.71
CA ASP A 533 -7.64 -4.47 27.66
C ASP A 533 -8.62 -4.27 26.48
N ILE A 534 -9.81 -4.87 26.56
CA ILE A 534 -10.91 -4.71 25.60
C ILE A 534 -11.85 -3.60 26.10
N GLN A 535 -12.19 -2.64 25.24
CA GLN A 535 -13.11 -1.54 25.56
C GLN A 535 -14.16 -1.32 24.47
N TRP A 536 -15.28 -0.67 24.82
CA TRP A 536 -16.33 -0.30 23.86
C TRP A 536 -15.81 0.77 22.91
N ARG A 537 -16.06 0.63 21.61
CA ARG A 537 -15.66 1.61 20.60
C ARG A 537 -16.55 2.86 20.69
N SER A 538 -17.86 2.65 20.75
CA SER A 538 -18.87 3.69 20.98
C SER A 538 -19.45 3.55 22.38
N PHE A 539 -19.38 4.63 23.16
CA PHE A 539 -19.89 4.67 24.54
C PHE A 539 -20.44 6.06 24.89
N ARG A 540 -21.26 6.12 25.95
CA ARG A 540 -21.73 7.35 26.60
C ARG A 540 -21.52 7.26 28.11
N SER A 541 -21.55 8.39 28.81
CA SER A 541 -21.49 8.38 30.27
C SER A 541 -22.88 8.34 30.88
N THR A 542 -23.07 7.52 31.91
CA THR A 542 -24.32 7.42 32.67
C THR A 542 -24.01 7.17 34.16
N THR A 543 -24.99 7.43 35.03
CA THR A 543 -24.90 7.23 36.49
C THR A 543 -25.88 6.18 37.02
N ASN A 544 -26.76 5.67 36.16
CA ASN A 544 -27.84 4.76 36.52
C ASN A 544 -27.34 3.32 36.44
N VAL A 545 -26.99 2.72 37.59
CA VAL A 545 -26.35 1.40 37.68
C VAL A 545 -27.38 0.27 37.55
N ALA A 546 -28.51 0.41 38.24
CA ALA A 546 -29.64 -0.53 38.23
C ALA A 546 -30.95 0.25 38.43
N LEU A 547 -32.12 -0.38 38.24
CA LEU A 547 -33.43 0.26 38.33
C LEU A 547 -33.68 0.93 39.70
N GLY A 548 -33.43 2.25 39.78
CA GLY A 548 -33.57 3.05 40.99
C GLY A 548 -32.26 3.34 41.73
N VAL A 549 -31.13 2.76 41.29
CA VAL A 549 -29.80 2.90 41.91
C VAL A 549 -28.91 3.81 41.07
N ASN A 550 -28.61 5.00 41.60
CA ASN A 550 -27.65 5.93 41.01
C ASN A 550 -26.32 5.91 41.78
N GLY A 551 -25.21 5.79 41.06
CA GLY A 551 -23.83 5.83 41.60
C GLY A 551 -22.94 6.81 40.84
N SER A 552 -21.62 6.63 40.93
CA SER A 552 -20.68 7.42 40.12
C SER A 552 -20.80 7.16 38.62
N ALA A 553 -20.29 8.09 37.81
CA ALA A 553 -20.42 8.04 36.36
C ALA A 553 -19.49 6.98 35.73
N PHE A 554 -20.08 6.03 35.01
CA PHE A 554 -19.38 4.94 34.32
C PHE A 554 -19.61 4.99 32.80
N SER A 555 -18.93 4.08 32.08
CA SER A 555 -19.02 3.96 30.62
C SER A 555 -20.13 2.99 30.21
N GLU A 556 -21.11 3.48 29.46
CA GLU A 556 -22.21 2.68 28.88
C GLU A 556 -21.95 2.46 27.39
N GLY A 557 -21.71 1.21 26.98
CA GLY A 557 -21.47 0.84 25.59
C GLY A 557 -22.76 0.86 24.74
N TYR A 558 -22.64 1.17 23.44
CA TYR A 558 -23.74 1.01 22.48
C TYR A 558 -23.23 0.72 21.06
N TYR A 559 -24.00 0.01 20.24
CA TYR A 559 -23.62 -0.30 18.87
C TYR A 559 -23.71 0.92 17.93
N ARG A 560 -22.73 1.06 17.04
CA ARG A 560 -22.77 2.01 15.93
C ARG A 560 -21.86 1.57 14.79
N GLN A 561 -22.44 1.38 13.60
CA GLN A 561 -21.66 1.15 12.38
C GLN A 561 -20.79 2.38 12.04
N ILE A 562 -19.53 2.13 11.70
CA ILE A 562 -18.55 3.10 11.22
C ILE A 562 -18.30 2.85 9.72
N SER A 563 -17.84 1.65 9.37
CA SER A 563 -17.74 1.16 7.97
C SER A 563 -17.92 -0.37 7.95
N GLN A 564 -18.00 -0.95 6.75
CA GLN A 564 -18.14 -2.41 6.55
C GLN A 564 -16.87 -2.99 5.91
N PHE A 565 -16.43 -4.15 6.37
CA PHE A 565 -15.24 -4.88 5.90
C PHE A 565 -15.58 -6.21 5.20
N ILE A 566 -16.85 -6.57 5.06
CA ILE A 566 -17.27 -7.90 4.55
C ILE A 566 -16.77 -8.18 3.11
N MET A 567 -16.62 -7.13 2.31
CA MET A 567 -16.12 -7.19 0.93
C MET A 567 -14.58 -7.13 0.84
N GLU A 568 -13.86 -6.98 1.96
CA GLU A 568 -12.40 -6.82 1.97
C GLU A 568 -11.69 -8.18 1.97
N GLU A 569 -10.79 -8.41 1.02
CA GLU A 569 -10.05 -9.68 0.91
C GLU A 569 -8.78 -9.75 1.79
N GLY A 570 -8.46 -8.68 2.52
CA GLY A 570 -7.20 -8.48 3.24
C GLY A 570 -7.27 -8.61 4.76
N ILE A 571 -6.12 -8.38 5.40
CA ILE A 571 -5.99 -8.20 6.85
C ILE A 571 -5.70 -6.73 7.10
N ILE A 572 -6.60 -6.05 7.81
CA ILE A 572 -6.61 -4.59 7.95
C ILE A 572 -6.25 -4.20 9.38
N ALA A 573 -5.36 -3.21 9.53
CA ALA A 573 -5.14 -2.54 10.82
C ALA A 573 -6.10 -1.35 10.94
N VAL A 574 -6.88 -1.30 12.02
CA VAL A 574 -7.74 -0.15 12.37
C VAL A 574 -7.55 0.19 13.84
N GLU A 575 -8.03 1.35 14.30
CA GLU A 575 -7.79 1.83 15.66
C GLU A 575 -8.07 0.75 16.73
N GLY A 576 -6.99 0.33 17.41
CA GLY A 576 -6.93 -0.74 18.42
C GLY A 576 -7.25 -2.18 17.98
N LEU A 577 -7.43 -2.49 16.68
CA LEU A 577 -7.73 -3.83 16.17
C LEU A 577 -6.93 -4.23 14.92
N ILE A 578 -6.75 -5.54 14.77
CA ILE A 578 -6.38 -6.22 13.52
C ILE A 578 -7.61 -6.99 13.05
N VAL A 579 -8.18 -6.64 11.90
CA VAL A 579 -9.38 -7.28 11.34
C VAL A 579 -8.94 -8.19 10.19
N ASP A 580 -9.09 -9.49 10.36
CA ASP A 580 -8.88 -10.48 9.30
C ASP A 580 -10.24 -10.76 8.67
N ALA A 581 -10.61 -9.92 7.70
CA ALA A 581 -11.89 -9.98 7.00
C ALA A 581 -12.03 -11.28 6.20
N LYS A 582 -10.93 -11.88 5.76
CA LYS A 582 -10.93 -13.13 4.98
C LYS A 582 -11.14 -14.39 5.80
N ALA A 583 -10.49 -14.52 6.97
CA ALA A 583 -10.69 -15.67 7.84
C ALA A 583 -11.92 -15.50 8.75
N GLY A 584 -12.37 -14.26 8.96
CA GLY A 584 -13.44 -13.91 9.89
C GLY A 584 -12.95 -13.97 11.33
N ARG A 585 -12.11 -13.03 11.76
CA ARG A 585 -11.65 -12.88 13.17
C ARG A 585 -11.10 -11.48 13.46
N ILE A 586 -11.06 -11.10 14.74
CA ILE A 586 -10.46 -9.84 15.20
C ILE A 586 -9.35 -10.08 16.24
N GLY A 587 -8.26 -9.32 16.14
CA GLY A 587 -7.13 -9.30 17.06
C GLY A 587 -7.01 -7.97 17.80
N PHE A 588 -6.68 -7.99 19.08
CA PHE A 588 -6.69 -6.82 19.96
C PHE A 588 -5.28 -6.26 20.15
N ARG A 589 -4.98 -5.13 19.49
CA ARG A 589 -3.67 -4.48 19.51
C ARG A 589 -3.79 -2.97 19.33
N ASN A 590 -3.32 -2.21 20.31
CA ASN A 590 -3.09 -0.77 20.19
C ASN A 590 -1.82 -0.53 19.36
N HIS A 591 -1.97 0.16 18.23
CA HIS A 591 -0.97 0.12 17.17
C HIS A 591 0.28 0.93 17.49
N THR A 592 1.41 0.24 17.46
CA THR A 592 2.74 0.82 17.64
C THR A 592 3.66 0.36 16.52
N VAL A 593 4.51 1.26 16.04
CA VAL A 593 5.42 1.08 14.89
C VAL A 593 6.83 1.56 15.23
N PRO A 594 7.88 1.00 14.62
CA PRO A 594 9.27 1.45 14.81
C PRO A 594 9.48 2.90 14.34
N VAL A 595 10.36 3.61 15.05
CA VAL A 595 10.82 4.97 14.71
C VAL A 595 12.09 4.90 13.85
N ASP A 596 12.26 5.86 12.94
CA ASP A 596 13.47 6.06 12.13
C ASP A 596 13.95 4.85 11.30
N VAL A 597 13.03 4.11 10.66
CA VAL A 597 13.32 2.97 9.78
C VAL A 597 13.07 3.26 8.28
N PRO A 598 13.85 4.13 7.62
CA PRO A 598 13.59 4.60 6.26
C PRO A 598 13.63 3.50 5.19
N THR A 599 14.36 2.41 5.43
CA THR A 599 14.44 1.24 4.54
C THR A 599 13.33 0.20 4.78
N GLY A 600 12.56 0.37 5.86
CA GLY A 600 11.54 -0.58 6.31
C GLY A 600 12.04 -1.57 7.37
N ALA A 601 11.09 -2.18 8.06
CA ALA A 601 11.32 -3.13 9.15
C ALA A 601 10.27 -4.25 9.15
N ARG A 602 10.65 -5.40 9.70
CA ARG A 602 9.79 -6.58 9.90
C ARG A 602 9.98 -7.14 11.31
N TRP A 603 8.90 -7.59 11.95
CA TRP A 603 8.95 -8.22 13.28
C TRP A 603 7.74 -9.11 13.52
N THR A 604 7.71 -9.82 14.66
CA THR A 604 6.58 -10.68 15.03
C THR A 604 6.15 -10.46 16.48
N GLU A 605 4.84 -10.44 16.74
CA GLU A 605 4.26 -10.33 18.08
C GLU A 605 3.23 -11.45 18.31
N ASP A 606 3.04 -11.87 19.56
CA ASP A 606 1.86 -12.65 19.96
C ASP A 606 0.73 -11.69 20.33
N ILE A 607 -0.46 -11.91 19.77
CA ILE A 607 -1.66 -11.07 19.91
C ILE A 607 -2.85 -11.95 20.29
N LEU A 608 -3.73 -11.45 21.16
CA LEU A 608 -5.02 -12.08 21.46
C LEU A 608 -5.98 -11.87 20.28
N PHE A 609 -6.49 -12.97 19.74
CA PHE A 609 -7.59 -12.98 18.78
C PHE A 609 -8.86 -13.57 19.40
N ILE A 610 -10.01 -13.08 18.94
CA ILE A 610 -11.32 -13.67 19.17
C ILE A 610 -11.85 -14.11 17.80
N GLU A 611 -12.13 -15.41 17.69
CA GLU A 611 -12.47 -16.08 16.43
C GLU A 611 -13.87 -16.71 16.54
N PRO A 612 -14.87 -16.31 15.74
CA PRO A 612 -16.15 -16.99 15.64
C PRO A 612 -16.01 -18.34 14.93
N GLU A 613 -16.77 -19.33 15.37
CA GLU A 613 -17.00 -20.60 14.68
C GLU A 613 -18.50 -20.85 14.58
N ALA A 614 -18.98 -21.18 13.38
CA ALA A 614 -20.37 -21.56 13.14
C ALA A 614 -20.42 -22.98 12.54
N ARG A 615 -21.53 -23.67 12.77
CA ARG A 615 -21.94 -24.88 12.05
C ARG A 615 -23.40 -24.77 11.63
N CYS A 616 -23.70 -25.16 10.39
CA CYS A 616 -25.04 -25.06 9.83
C CYS A 616 -25.52 -26.39 9.24
N VAL A 617 -26.82 -26.64 9.40
CA VAL A 617 -27.53 -27.83 8.90
C VAL A 617 -28.68 -27.35 8.02
N ASN A 618 -28.74 -27.85 6.79
CA ASN A 618 -29.88 -27.59 5.90
C ASN A 618 -31.10 -28.32 6.46
N THR A 619 -32.23 -27.61 6.61
CA THR A 619 -33.49 -28.20 7.09
C THR A 619 -34.16 -29.08 6.02
N ASN A 620 -33.68 -29.02 4.76
CA ASN A 620 -34.33 -29.56 3.56
C ASN A 620 -35.74 -28.99 3.34
N LEU A 621 -35.95 -27.73 3.73
CA LEU A 621 -37.15 -26.94 3.48
C LEU A 621 -36.79 -25.64 2.75
N THR A 622 -37.61 -25.25 1.77
CA THR A 622 -37.54 -23.92 1.14
C THR A 622 -38.85 -23.16 1.34
N VAL A 623 -38.78 -21.82 1.39
CA VAL A 623 -39.95 -20.97 1.18
C VAL A 623 -39.92 -20.48 -0.26
N ASP A 624 -40.85 -20.98 -1.08
CA ASP A 624 -41.05 -20.50 -2.44
C ASP A 624 -42.10 -19.38 -2.44
N TYR A 625 -41.90 -18.30 -3.18
CA TYR A 625 -42.86 -17.20 -3.30
C TYR A 625 -42.76 -16.51 -4.67
N ARG A 626 -43.77 -15.70 -4.99
CA ARG A 626 -43.75 -14.79 -6.14
C ARG A 626 -43.47 -13.37 -5.68
N TYR A 627 -42.67 -12.63 -6.43
CA TYR A 627 -42.42 -11.22 -6.20
C TYR A 627 -43.13 -10.37 -7.25
N ASN A 628 -43.80 -9.30 -6.83
CA ASN A 628 -44.49 -8.37 -7.72
C ASN A 628 -44.42 -6.95 -7.11
N PRO A 629 -43.49 -6.09 -7.56
CA PRO A 629 -43.29 -4.76 -6.99
C PRO A 629 -44.51 -3.88 -7.27
N SER A 630 -45.16 -3.42 -6.20
CA SER A 630 -46.28 -2.49 -6.27
C SER A 630 -45.79 -1.05 -6.53
N SER A 631 -46.57 -0.27 -7.28
CA SER A 631 -46.20 1.10 -7.66
C SER A 631 -46.72 2.18 -6.71
N GLU A 632 -47.45 1.82 -5.65
CA GLU A 632 -48.31 2.75 -4.89
C GLU A 632 -48.18 2.70 -3.35
N THR A 633 -47.10 2.15 -2.78
CA THR A 633 -46.72 2.47 -1.37
C THR A 633 -45.23 2.31 -1.10
N TYR A 634 -44.70 3.08 -0.14
CA TYR A 634 -43.29 3.01 0.32
C TYR A 634 -43.02 1.87 1.33
N ASP A 635 -43.99 0.98 1.51
CA ASP A 635 -43.97 -0.10 2.51
C ASP A 635 -43.83 -1.45 1.80
N SER A 636 -42.74 -2.16 2.07
CA SER A 636 -42.36 -3.43 1.43
C SER A 636 -43.23 -4.64 1.80
N PHE A 637 -44.45 -4.40 2.29
CA PHE A 637 -45.27 -5.42 2.96
C PHE A 637 -46.19 -6.21 2.03
N GLU A 638 -46.48 -5.72 0.81
CA GLU A 638 -47.45 -6.34 -0.13
C GLU A 638 -46.82 -6.94 -1.42
N ASP A 639 -45.50 -6.83 -1.60
CA ASP A 639 -44.85 -7.22 -2.86
C ASP A 639 -44.57 -8.73 -2.98
N THR A 640 -44.69 -9.51 -1.89
CA THR A 640 -44.57 -10.98 -1.94
C THR A 640 -45.96 -11.63 -1.96
N ARG A 641 -46.13 -12.65 -2.81
CA ARG A 641 -47.41 -13.33 -3.05
C ARG A 641 -47.26 -14.84 -3.04
N ASP A 642 -48.33 -15.50 -2.63
CA ASP A 642 -48.48 -16.95 -2.58
C ASP A 642 -47.27 -17.70 -1.95
N PRO A 643 -46.75 -17.26 -0.78
CA PRO A 643 -45.65 -17.94 -0.13
C PRO A 643 -46.07 -19.36 0.29
N VAL A 644 -45.19 -20.32 0.03
CA VAL A 644 -45.41 -21.74 0.34
C VAL A 644 -44.12 -22.39 0.85
N LEU A 645 -44.24 -23.19 1.91
CA LEU A 645 -43.16 -24.05 2.38
C LEU A 645 -43.11 -25.30 1.50
N VAL A 646 -41.92 -25.70 1.04
CA VAL A 646 -41.72 -26.89 0.20
C VAL A 646 -40.84 -27.90 0.92
N ASP A 647 -41.34 -29.15 1.02
CA ASP A 647 -40.61 -30.28 1.61
C ASP A 647 -39.64 -30.90 0.59
N HIS A 648 -38.33 -30.74 0.77
CA HIS A 648 -37.30 -31.42 -0.04
C HIS A 648 -36.77 -32.69 0.65
N GLY A 649 -37.54 -33.26 1.58
CA GLY A 649 -37.13 -34.37 2.45
C GLY A 649 -36.95 -33.95 3.91
N GLY A 650 -37.20 -32.69 4.26
CA GLY A 650 -37.18 -32.18 5.63
C GLY A 650 -38.28 -32.75 6.52
N PHE A 651 -39.43 -33.12 5.94
CA PHE A 651 -40.51 -33.83 6.64
C PHE A 651 -40.56 -35.31 6.25
N SER A 652 -40.67 -35.58 4.94
CA SER A 652 -40.88 -36.93 4.41
C SER A 652 -39.72 -37.91 4.67
N ASN A 653 -38.49 -37.40 4.82
CA ASN A 653 -37.30 -38.19 5.16
C ASN A 653 -36.66 -37.75 6.50
N LEU A 654 -37.45 -37.22 7.44
CA LEU A 654 -36.93 -36.77 8.74
C LEU A 654 -36.26 -37.94 9.51
N PRO A 655 -34.95 -37.87 9.84
CA PRO A 655 -34.29 -38.98 10.53
C PRO A 655 -34.76 -39.09 11.99
N HIS A 656 -34.99 -40.30 12.49
CA HIS A 656 -35.41 -40.52 13.89
C HIS A 656 -34.24 -40.69 14.87
N ALA A 657 -32.99 -40.50 14.42
CA ALA A 657 -31.80 -40.64 15.26
C ALA A 657 -31.61 -39.38 16.13
N VAL A 658 -31.48 -39.58 17.45
CA VAL A 658 -31.12 -38.55 18.42
C VAL A 658 -29.61 -38.61 18.67
N TYR A 659 -28.94 -37.47 18.62
CA TYR A 659 -27.54 -37.34 19.01
C TYR A 659 -27.44 -36.91 20.48
N GLU A 660 -26.72 -37.68 21.27
CA GLU A 660 -26.35 -37.29 22.64
C GLU A 660 -25.13 -36.37 22.60
N ILE A 661 -25.18 -35.28 23.37
CA ILE A 661 -24.09 -34.31 23.50
C ILE A 661 -23.30 -34.65 24.77
N ASP A 662 -21.98 -34.84 24.66
CA ASP A 662 -21.09 -35.04 25.82
C ASP A 662 -20.88 -33.73 26.56
N THR A 663 -21.50 -33.64 27.75
CA THR A 663 -21.62 -32.39 28.50
C THR A 663 -20.43 -32.09 29.40
N ALA A 664 -19.55 -33.07 29.63
CA ALA A 664 -18.35 -32.92 30.44
C ALA A 664 -17.16 -32.35 29.63
N ASN A 665 -17.33 -32.15 28.32
CA ASN A 665 -16.21 -32.14 27.38
C ASN A 665 -16.22 -30.98 26.37
N PHE A 666 -16.98 -29.92 26.67
CA PHE A 666 -17.23 -28.83 25.72
C PHE A 666 -15.98 -28.06 25.26
N GLN A 667 -14.92 -28.03 26.07
CA GLN A 667 -13.64 -27.46 25.64
C GLN A 667 -12.90 -28.32 24.58
N ASN A 668 -13.21 -29.63 24.47
CA ASN A 668 -12.71 -30.49 23.39
C ASN A 668 -13.63 -30.39 22.17
N ASN A 669 -14.95 -30.54 22.39
CA ASN A 669 -15.97 -30.45 21.35
C ASN A 669 -17.20 -29.70 21.88
N VAL A 670 -17.44 -28.49 21.37
CA VAL A 670 -18.63 -27.68 21.69
C VAL A 670 -19.93 -28.30 21.15
N ALA A 671 -19.81 -29.27 20.23
CA ALA A 671 -20.90 -29.97 19.56
C ALA A 671 -21.80 -29.03 18.74
N LEU A 672 -21.21 -28.03 18.06
CA LEU A 672 -21.95 -27.03 17.28
C LEU A 672 -22.80 -27.66 16.17
N TYR A 673 -22.30 -28.71 15.50
CA TYR A 673 -23.06 -29.38 14.46
C TYR A 673 -24.27 -30.14 15.04
N GLU A 674 -24.06 -30.83 16.15
CA GLU A 674 -25.06 -31.61 16.86
C GLU A 674 -26.16 -30.72 17.47
N ARG A 675 -25.78 -29.55 18.02
CA ARG A 675 -26.72 -28.49 18.45
C ARG A 675 -27.55 -27.96 17.28
N ALA A 676 -26.91 -27.57 16.17
CA ALA A 676 -27.59 -27.10 14.97
C ALA A 676 -28.52 -28.17 14.35
N TYR A 677 -28.09 -29.44 14.35
CA TYR A 677 -28.88 -30.58 13.88
C TYR A 677 -30.10 -30.83 14.79
N SER A 678 -29.91 -30.85 16.11
CA SER A 678 -31.00 -30.99 17.10
C SER A 678 -32.04 -29.87 16.94
N ALA A 679 -31.58 -28.64 16.74
CA ALA A 679 -32.44 -27.49 16.47
C ALA A 679 -33.19 -27.63 15.12
N ALA A 680 -32.52 -28.09 14.06
CA ALA A 680 -33.13 -28.35 12.75
C ALA A 680 -34.24 -29.41 12.84
N TRP A 681 -33.98 -30.49 13.58
CA TRP A 681 -34.94 -31.58 13.77
C TRP A 681 -36.18 -31.10 14.52
N ARG A 682 -35.99 -30.38 15.63
CA ARG A 682 -37.07 -29.80 16.44
C ARG A 682 -37.87 -28.74 15.66
N HIS A 683 -37.19 -27.94 14.84
CA HIS A 683 -37.81 -26.99 13.93
C HIS A 683 -38.72 -27.67 12.91
N ASN A 684 -38.21 -28.69 12.21
CA ASN A 684 -39.00 -29.46 11.25
C ASN A 684 -40.19 -30.13 11.94
N MET A 685 -39.99 -30.73 13.12
CA MET A 685 -41.07 -31.35 13.89
C MET A 685 -42.16 -30.34 14.28
N ALA A 686 -41.79 -29.15 14.76
CA ALA A 686 -42.75 -28.10 15.11
C ALA A 686 -43.57 -27.64 13.88
N LEU A 687 -42.94 -27.48 12.71
CA LEU A 687 -43.63 -27.19 11.45
C LEU A 687 -44.56 -28.35 11.03
N MET A 688 -44.12 -29.60 11.18
CA MET A 688 -44.95 -30.78 10.87
C MET A 688 -46.19 -30.85 11.76
N GLN A 689 -46.06 -30.52 13.05
CA GLN A 689 -47.19 -30.44 13.97
C GLN A 689 -48.14 -29.28 13.59
N PHE A 690 -47.60 -28.09 13.30
CA PHE A 690 -48.39 -26.93 12.87
C PHE A 690 -49.23 -27.24 11.62
N PHE A 691 -48.64 -27.92 10.63
CA PHE A 691 -49.28 -28.29 9.37
C PHE A 691 -50.08 -29.60 9.40
N ASN A 692 -50.20 -30.27 10.54
CA ASN A 692 -50.85 -31.58 10.67
C ASN A 692 -50.26 -32.64 9.71
N VAL A 693 -48.93 -32.62 9.54
CA VAL A 693 -48.15 -33.60 8.77
C VAL A 693 -48.00 -34.90 9.55
N THR A 694 -47.77 -34.79 10.86
CA THR A 694 -47.67 -35.91 11.81
C THR A 694 -48.16 -35.48 13.19
N THR A 695 -48.44 -36.46 14.05
CA THR A 695 -48.67 -36.28 15.48
C THR A 695 -47.41 -36.59 16.31
N ASN A 696 -47.27 -35.90 17.45
CA ASN A 696 -46.33 -36.23 18.52
C ASN A 696 -46.96 -37.12 19.62
N GLY A 697 -48.21 -37.59 19.42
CA GLY A 697 -48.98 -38.38 20.37
C GLY A 697 -49.76 -37.59 21.42
N SER A 698 -49.78 -36.25 21.34
CA SER A 698 -50.61 -35.40 22.21
C SER A 698 -52.13 -35.60 22.00
N ASP A 699 -52.52 -36.16 20.86
CA ASP A 699 -53.87 -36.59 20.48
C ASP A 699 -54.22 -38.03 20.92
N GLY A 700 -53.30 -38.72 21.60
CA GLY A 700 -53.48 -40.11 22.05
C GLY A 700 -53.12 -41.17 21.00
N LEU A 701 -52.62 -40.77 19.83
CA LEU A 701 -52.01 -41.69 18.85
C LEU A 701 -50.54 -41.97 19.20
N ALA A 702 -49.91 -42.92 18.51
CA ALA A 702 -48.46 -43.09 18.60
C ALA A 702 -47.74 -41.91 17.90
N PRO A 703 -46.59 -41.42 18.41
CA PRO A 703 -45.75 -40.47 17.67
C PRO A 703 -45.43 -41.02 16.27
N PHE A 704 -45.52 -40.19 15.23
CA PHE A 704 -45.33 -40.62 13.84
C PHE A 704 -46.32 -41.68 13.32
N ALA A 705 -47.53 -41.76 13.89
CA ALA A 705 -48.59 -42.68 13.43
C ALA A 705 -49.04 -42.46 11.97
N TYR A 706 -48.79 -41.28 11.39
CA TYR A 706 -49.03 -40.98 9.98
C TYR A 706 -47.98 -39.97 9.48
N MET A 707 -47.74 -39.98 8.16
CA MET A 707 -46.88 -39.02 7.48
C MET A 707 -47.62 -38.44 6.28
N ASN A 708 -48.11 -37.22 6.42
CA ASN A 708 -48.85 -36.49 5.39
C ASN A 708 -47.92 -35.51 4.63
N SER A 709 -46.73 -35.99 4.24
CA SER A 709 -45.80 -35.27 3.35
C SER A 709 -45.08 -36.20 2.38
N GLU A 710 -44.67 -35.66 1.24
CA GLU A 710 -43.83 -36.29 0.23
C GLU A 710 -42.88 -35.23 -0.36
N VAL A 711 -41.76 -35.66 -0.96
CA VAL A 711 -40.77 -34.73 -1.53
C VAL A 711 -41.41 -33.92 -2.67
N GLY A 712 -41.30 -32.59 -2.57
CA GLY A 712 -41.95 -31.61 -3.45
C GLY A 712 -43.31 -31.11 -2.96
N LYS A 713 -43.86 -31.65 -1.86
CA LYS A 713 -45.15 -31.20 -1.32
C LYS A 713 -45.06 -29.76 -0.80
N LYS A 714 -46.11 -28.99 -1.09
CA LYS A 714 -46.23 -27.57 -0.75
C LYS A 714 -47.26 -27.35 0.36
N PHE A 715 -46.91 -26.50 1.33
CA PHE A 715 -47.75 -26.09 2.46
C PHE A 715 -47.93 -24.57 2.42
N ASP A 716 -49.15 -24.10 2.71
CA ASP A 716 -49.53 -22.70 2.53
C ASP A 716 -48.99 -21.81 3.67
N LEU A 717 -48.38 -20.68 3.33
CA LEU A 717 -47.82 -19.71 4.27
C LEU A 717 -48.48 -18.31 4.16
N ARG A 718 -49.76 -18.22 3.77
CA ARG A 718 -50.52 -16.95 3.61
C ARG A 718 -50.49 -15.94 4.78
N SER A 719 -50.01 -16.33 5.97
CA SER A 719 -49.75 -15.43 7.11
C SER A 719 -48.29 -15.43 7.60
N ILE A 720 -47.30 -15.64 6.71
CA ILE A 720 -45.91 -15.35 7.03
C ILE A 720 -45.68 -13.83 7.07
N GLY A 721 -44.97 -13.36 8.08
CA GLY A 721 -44.51 -11.97 8.12
C GLY A 721 -43.55 -11.68 6.96
N SER A 722 -43.81 -10.61 6.20
CA SER A 722 -42.90 -10.12 5.14
C SER A 722 -41.54 -9.62 5.67
N SER A 723 -41.33 -9.69 6.99
CA SER A 723 -40.03 -9.51 7.64
C SER A 723 -39.12 -10.74 7.60
N TYR A 724 -39.56 -11.88 7.05
CA TYR A 724 -38.78 -13.13 6.86
C TYR A 724 -38.52 -13.52 5.40
N ILE A 725 -39.21 -12.90 4.43
CA ILE A 725 -39.06 -13.20 3.00
C ILE A 725 -39.12 -11.92 2.14
N ALA A 726 -38.04 -11.65 1.42
CA ALA A 726 -37.96 -10.63 0.37
C ALA A 726 -36.85 -11.02 -0.62
N PRO A 727 -37.00 -10.71 -1.93
CA PRO A 727 -35.96 -11.00 -2.92
C PRO A 727 -34.72 -10.16 -2.62
N VAL A 728 -33.55 -10.61 -3.07
CA VAL A 728 -32.28 -9.88 -2.91
C VAL A 728 -31.91 -9.64 -1.41
N THR A 729 -32.40 -10.48 -0.47
CA THR A 729 -32.07 -10.36 0.96
C THR A 729 -31.78 -11.69 1.67
N VAL A 730 -30.77 -11.68 2.55
CA VAL A 730 -30.51 -12.69 3.59
C VAL A 730 -31.08 -12.20 4.91
N GLN A 731 -31.69 -13.11 5.68
CA GLN A 731 -32.29 -12.79 6.97
C GLN A 731 -32.08 -13.92 7.98
N THR A 732 -32.19 -13.60 9.26
CA THR A 732 -31.96 -14.56 10.35
C THR A 732 -32.94 -14.32 11.50
N ASP A 733 -33.37 -15.39 12.17
CA ASP A 733 -34.18 -15.30 13.39
C ASP A 733 -33.65 -16.28 14.45
N SER A 734 -33.49 -15.82 15.68
CA SER A 734 -33.13 -16.63 16.85
C SER A 734 -34.25 -17.59 17.26
N ARG A 735 -35.49 -17.37 16.79
CA ARG A 735 -36.64 -18.26 17.02
C ARG A 735 -36.81 -19.25 15.86
N TYR A 736 -36.92 -20.53 16.18
CA TYR A 736 -37.18 -21.57 15.18
C TYR A 736 -38.67 -21.60 14.83
N ALA A 737 -39.00 -21.40 13.56
CA ALA A 737 -40.37 -21.19 13.07
C ALA A 737 -41.03 -19.89 13.59
N GLY A 738 -40.24 -18.90 14.00
CA GLY A 738 -40.74 -17.57 14.41
C GLY A 738 -41.51 -16.81 13.30
N PHE A 739 -41.34 -17.23 12.05
CA PHE A 739 -42.05 -16.73 10.87
C PHE A 739 -43.54 -17.12 10.80
N LEU A 740 -44.00 -18.05 11.64
CA LEU A 740 -45.41 -18.42 11.76
C LEU A 740 -46.26 -17.40 12.56
N GLU A 741 -45.62 -16.39 13.16
CA GLU A 741 -46.27 -15.31 13.94
C GLU A 741 -47.26 -15.83 15.01
N LEU A 742 -46.86 -16.90 15.70
CA LEU A 742 -47.64 -17.52 16.77
C LEU A 742 -47.84 -16.55 17.95
N PRO A 743 -48.97 -16.65 18.69
CA PRO A 743 -49.23 -15.77 19.83
C PRO A 743 -48.32 -16.10 21.02
N PHE A 744 -47.99 -15.08 21.82
CA PHE A 744 -47.35 -15.27 23.14
C PHE A 744 -48.40 -15.60 24.21
N PRO A 745 -48.12 -16.54 25.14
CA PRO A 745 -49.03 -16.80 26.25
C PRO A 745 -49.19 -15.58 27.16
N ASN A 746 -50.43 -15.33 27.59
CA ASN A 746 -50.85 -14.30 28.57
C ASN A 746 -50.66 -12.80 28.21
N GLN A 747 -50.27 -12.43 26.98
CA GLN A 747 -50.31 -11.01 26.57
C GLN A 747 -51.69 -10.56 26.11
N SER A 748 -52.52 -10.09 27.05
CA SER A 748 -53.81 -9.46 26.76
C SER A 748 -53.69 -7.92 26.65
N THR A 749 -53.05 -7.38 25.61
CA THR A 749 -53.40 -6.08 24.98
C THR A 749 -52.47 -5.66 23.83
N SER A 750 -53.07 -5.42 22.66
CA SER A 750 -52.72 -4.41 21.64
C SER A 750 -51.23 -4.13 21.31
N SER A 751 -50.71 -4.79 20.27
CA SER A 751 -50.03 -4.08 19.18
C SER A 751 -50.15 -4.84 17.83
N SER A 752 -50.91 -4.24 16.91
CA SER A 752 -50.96 -4.49 15.45
C SER A 752 -50.99 -5.94 14.88
N LEU A 753 -52.17 -6.31 14.36
CA LEU A 753 -52.39 -6.91 13.03
C LEU A 753 -52.13 -8.43 12.76
N ARG A 754 -52.62 -9.33 13.62
CA ARG A 754 -53.47 -10.52 13.25
C ARG A 754 -53.78 -11.35 14.51
N ASP A 755 -55.00 -11.22 15.05
CA ASP A 755 -55.40 -11.86 16.35
C ASP A 755 -55.60 -13.39 16.31
N ARG A 756 -55.31 -14.06 15.18
CA ARG A 756 -55.25 -15.53 15.05
C ARG A 756 -54.23 -15.92 13.97
N PRO A 757 -53.43 -16.97 14.17
CA PRO A 757 -52.65 -17.54 13.07
C PRO A 757 -53.61 -18.08 12.00
N GLU A 758 -53.44 -17.70 10.74
CA GLU A 758 -54.22 -18.24 9.62
C GLU A 758 -53.63 -19.57 9.15
N GLY A 759 -53.59 -20.54 10.06
CA GLY A 759 -53.04 -21.87 9.83
C GLY A 759 -53.71 -22.93 10.71
N PRO A 760 -53.50 -24.22 10.39
CA PRO A 760 -54.25 -25.30 11.04
C PRO A 760 -53.94 -25.47 12.54
N ASN A 761 -52.72 -25.15 13.00
CA ASN A 761 -52.20 -25.22 14.38
C ASN A 761 -52.96 -26.19 15.33
N PRO A 762 -53.08 -27.48 15.00
CA PRO A 762 -53.99 -28.40 15.70
C PRO A 762 -53.55 -28.73 17.13
N VAL A 763 -52.27 -28.52 17.43
CA VAL A 763 -51.62 -28.76 18.73
C VAL A 763 -51.46 -27.48 19.57
N ASN A 764 -51.97 -26.34 19.09
CA ASN A 764 -51.94 -25.05 19.79
C ASN A 764 -50.52 -24.56 20.20
N LEU A 765 -49.56 -24.63 19.26
CA LEU A 765 -48.22 -24.05 19.43
C LEU A 765 -48.28 -22.54 19.64
N THR A 766 -47.35 -22.04 20.46
CA THR A 766 -47.18 -20.63 20.84
C THR A 766 -45.80 -20.11 20.45
N ALA A 767 -45.60 -18.79 20.53
CA ALA A 767 -44.27 -18.19 20.35
C ALA A 767 -43.26 -18.63 21.43
N GLN A 768 -43.73 -19.05 22.61
CA GLN A 768 -42.84 -19.58 23.65
C GLN A 768 -42.23 -20.92 23.23
N ASP A 769 -42.99 -21.78 22.56
CA ASP A 769 -42.50 -23.08 22.08
C ASP A 769 -41.43 -22.90 20.99
N THR A 770 -41.63 -21.95 20.07
CA THR A 770 -40.63 -21.62 19.02
C THR A 770 -39.33 -21.03 19.57
N TYR A 771 -39.43 -20.34 20.71
CA TYR A 771 -38.28 -19.81 21.44
C TYR A 771 -37.57 -20.90 22.25
N ALA A 772 -38.33 -21.79 22.90
CA ALA A 772 -37.82 -22.93 23.65
C ALA A 772 -36.98 -23.88 22.78
N ILE A 773 -37.27 -24.03 21.47
CA ILE A 773 -36.41 -24.82 20.57
C ILE A 773 -34.96 -24.29 20.54
N ALA A 774 -34.77 -22.97 20.44
CA ALA A 774 -33.44 -22.37 20.47
C ALA A 774 -32.76 -22.50 21.83
N GLN A 775 -33.56 -22.42 22.91
CA GLN A 775 -33.07 -22.65 24.26
C GLN A 775 -32.63 -24.11 24.44
N GLU A 776 -33.52 -25.07 24.32
CA GLU A 776 -33.27 -26.50 24.56
C GLU A 776 -32.24 -27.13 23.61
N ALA A 777 -32.19 -26.72 22.33
CA ALA A 777 -31.24 -27.31 21.38
C ALA A 777 -29.82 -26.75 21.51
N CYS A 778 -29.66 -25.57 22.11
CA CYS A 778 -28.37 -24.87 22.13
C CYS A 778 -27.87 -24.44 23.51
N HIS A 779 -28.68 -24.53 24.56
CA HIS A 779 -28.31 -24.17 25.95
C HIS A 779 -28.31 -25.42 26.82
N TYR A 780 -27.35 -26.28 26.52
CA TYR A 780 -26.75 -27.14 27.52
C TYR A 780 -25.33 -26.63 27.82
N PRO A 781 -24.97 -26.32 29.08
CA PRO A 781 -25.82 -26.35 30.28
C PRO A 781 -26.91 -25.26 30.30
N SER A 782 -27.84 -25.34 31.25
CA SER A 782 -28.98 -24.43 31.45
C SER A 782 -28.53 -23.03 31.91
N MET A 783 -29.34 -22.01 31.65
CA MET A 783 -29.12 -20.65 32.18
C MET A 783 -29.09 -20.56 33.71
N GLU A 784 -29.68 -21.53 34.39
CA GLU A 784 -29.70 -21.66 35.85
C GLU A 784 -28.57 -22.54 36.40
N ASP A 785 -27.68 -23.06 35.55
CA ASP A 785 -26.49 -23.77 36.02
C ASP A 785 -25.39 -22.80 36.49
N LEU A 786 -24.60 -23.25 37.46
CA LEU A 786 -23.44 -22.53 37.98
C LEU A 786 -22.30 -22.48 36.96
N SER A 787 -21.68 -21.29 36.83
CA SER A 787 -20.58 -21.09 35.88
C SER A 787 -19.38 -21.98 36.16
N ASN A 788 -18.92 -22.69 35.13
CA ASN A 788 -17.70 -23.49 35.11
C ASN A 788 -17.11 -23.53 33.68
N LEU A 789 -15.93 -24.12 33.53
CA LEU A 789 -15.22 -24.24 32.24
C LEU A 789 -15.99 -25.01 31.14
N SER A 790 -16.90 -25.89 31.51
CA SER A 790 -17.76 -26.62 30.57
C SER A 790 -18.83 -25.70 29.96
N PHE A 791 -19.14 -24.56 30.58
CA PHE A 791 -20.12 -23.63 30.03
C PHE A 791 -19.51 -22.80 28.89
N VAL A 792 -19.60 -23.31 27.66
CA VAL A 792 -19.26 -22.58 26.44
C VAL A 792 -20.47 -21.78 25.95
N GLY A 793 -20.25 -20.51 25.63
CA GLY A 793 -21.28 -19.66 25.05
C GLY A 793 -21.56 -20.01 23.60
N VAL A 794 -22.78 -20.50 23.36
CA VAL A 794 -23.31 -20.84 22.04
C VAL A 794 -24.58 -20.02 21.80
N SER A 795 -24.72 -19.45 20.60
CA SER A 795 -25.97 -18.86 20.11
C SER A 795 -26.46 -19.65 18.89
N CYS A 796 -27.77 -19.62 18.65
CA CYS A 796 -28.40 -20.37 17.58
C CYS A 796 -29.59 -19.62 16.96
N GLY A 797 -29.87 -19.97 15.72
CA GLY A 797 -31.06 -19.49 15.03
C GLY A 797 -31.21 -20.09 13.63
N THR A 798 -32.32 -19.73 13.00
CA THR A 798 -32.59 -20.01 11.59
C THR A 798 -31.95 -18.94 10.71
N VAL A 799 -31.42 -19.38 9.56
CA VAL A 799 -30.93 -18.51 8.49
C VAL A 799 -31.79 -18.75 7.26
N PHE A 800 -32.50 -17.71 6.85
CA PHE A 800 -33.12 -17.59 5.53
C PHE A 800 -32.01 -17.13 4.59
N ALA A 801 -31.39 -18.11 3.93
CA ALA A 801 -30.26 -17.87 3.05
C ALA A 801 -30.70 -17.12 1.77
N ALA A 802 -29.74 -16.61 1.00
CA ALA A 802 -30.03 -15.76 -0.15
C ALA A 802 -30.99 -16.48 -1.13
N PRO A 803 -32.15 -15.88 -1.46
CA PRO A 803 -33.15 -16.55 -2.27
C PRO A 803 -32.68 -16.71 -3.71
N GLY A 804 -32.76 -17.92 -4.26
CA GLY A 804 -32.50 -18.15 -5.68
C GLY A 804 -33.73 -17.84 -6.52
N ARG A 805 -33.57 -17.09 -7.61
CA ARG A 805 -34.62 -16.94 -8.62
C ARG A 805 -34.69 -18.18 -9.50
N LEU A 806 -35.91 -18.65 -9.80
CA LEU A 806 -36.15 -19.88 -10.56
C LEU A 806 -36.43 -19.64 -12.06
N ASP A 807 -36.79 -18.42 -12.44
CA ASP A 807 -37.31 -18.05 -13.78
C ASP A 807 -36.45 -17.05 -14.57
N GLY A 808 -35.32 -16.59 -14.03
CA GLY A 808 -34.49 -15.56 -14.65
C GLY A 808 -33.19 -15.26 -13.90
N ASP A 809 -32.68 -14.04 -14.05
CA ASP A 809 -31.45 -13.58 -13.39
C ASP A 809 -31.65 -13.48 -11.86
N PRO A 810 -30.85 -14.20 -11.04
CA PRO A 810 -31.02 -14.24 -9.58
C PRO A 810 -30.61 -12.93 -8.87
N LEU A 811 -30.04 -11.95 -9.57
CA LEU A 811 -29.73 -10.64 -9.02
C LEU A 811 -30.81 -9.59 -9.30
N ILE A 812 -31.79 -9.88 -10.19
CA ILE A 812 -32.77 -8.89 -10.67
C ILE A 812 -34.20 -9.28 -10.27
N PRO A 813 -34.88 -8.50 -9.41
CA PRO A 813 -36.26 -8.73 -8.99
C PRO A 813 -37.29 -8.15 -9.97
N ASP A 814 -37.72 -8.96 -10.94
CA ASP A 814 -38.75 -8.59 -11.91
C ASP A 814 -40.19 -8.77 -11.38
N THR A 815 -41.14 -8.10 -12.02
CA THR A 815 -42.58 -8.31 -11.84
C THR A 815 -43.00 -9.77 -12.11
N ASN A 816 -43.67 -10.38 -11.13
CA ASN A 816 -44.14 -11.78 -11.14
C ASN A 816 -43.00 -12.82 -11.25
N SER A 817 -41.78 -12.46 -10.84
CA SER A 817 -40.66 -13.41 -10.72
C SER A 817 -40.87 -14.42 -9.58
N THR A 818 -40.24 -15.58 -9.71
CA THR A 818 -40.37 -16.71 -8.77
C THR A 818 -39.07 -16.96 -8.02
N TRP A 819 -39.15 -17.02 -6.69
CA TRP A 819 -38.01 -17.10 -5.80
C TRP A 819 -38.14 -18.28 -4.84
N SER A 820 -37.01 -18.85 -4.41
CA SER A 820 -36.93 -19.93 -3.43
C SER A 820 -35.85 -19.63 -2.39
N THR A 821 -36.26 -19.54 -1.12
CA THR A 821 -35.38 -19.28 0.04
C THR A 821 -35.09 -20.58 0.78
N PRO A 822 -33.85 -21.10 0.79
CA PRO A 822 -33.49 -22.25 1.61
C PRO A 822 -33.35 -21.87 3.10
N ILE A 823 -33.90 -22.70 3.99
CA ILE A 823 -33.81 -22.52 5.44
C ILE A 823 -32.69 -23.39 6.02
N TYR A 824 -31.75 -22.77 6.72
CA TYR A 824 -30.72 -23.46 7.50
C TYR A 824 -30.96 -23.24 9.00
N SER A 825 -30.59 -24.24 9.80
CA SER A 825 -30.40 -24.12 11.25
C SER A 825 -28.91 -23.97 11.52
N CYS A 826 -28.51 -23.00 12.34
CA CYS A 826 -27.10 -22.76 12.64
C CYS A 826 -26.85 -22.58 14.14
N ALA A 827 -25.67 -23.03 14.58
CA ALA A 827 -25.13 -22.80 15.92
C ALA A 827 -23.75 -22.13 15.80
N ALA A 828 -23.49 -21.11 16.61
CA ALA A 828 -22.26 -20.34 16.59
C ALA A 828 -21.70 -20.07 17.99
N ALA A 829 -20.38 -20.12 18.13
CA ALA A 829 -19.63 -19.84 19.36
C ALA A 829 -18.38 -19.02 19.04
N ALA A 830 -17.73 -18.47 20.07
CA ALA A 830 -16.49 -17.72 19.93
C ALA A 830 -15.37 -18.35 20.77
N LYS A 831 -14.12 -18.28 20.28
CA LYS A 831 -12.93 -18.74 21.00
C LYS A 831 -11.87 -17.64 21.09
N ALA A 832 -11.22 -17.54 22.24
CA ALA A 832 -10.02 -16.75 22.44
C ALA A 832 -8.79 -17.58 22.09
N ALA A 833 -7.89 -17.06 21.25
CA ALA A 833 -6.67 -17.73 20.84
C ALA A 833 -5.50 -16.75 20.75
N ILE A 834 -4.30 -17.18 21.15
CA ILE A 834 -3.09 -16.41 20.90
C ILE A 834 -2.54 -16.75 19.52
N ARG A 835 -2.41 -15.73 18.67
CA ARG A 835 -1.87 -15.85 17.30
C ARG A 835 -0.58 -15.06 17.19
N LYS A 836 0.38 -15.64 16.46
CA LYS A 836 1.63 -14.98 16.13
C LYS A 836 1.44 -14.18 14.85
N VAL A 837 1.51 -12.85 14.94
CA VAL A 837 1.34 -11.93 13.83
C VAL A 837 2.71 -11.49 13.32
N THR A 838 2.94 -11.53 12.01
CA THR A 838 4.12 -10.93 11.38
C THR A 838 3.72 -9.58 10.78
N PHE A 839 4.41 -8.53 11.22
CA PHE A 839 4.23 -7.17 10.72
C PHE A 839 5.37 -6.81 9.78
N ARG A 840 5.02 -6.04 8.75
CA ARG A 840 5.94 -5.33 7.86
C ARG A 840 5.59 -3.84 7.91
N PHE A 841 6.60 -3.00 7.87
CA PHE A 841 6.41 -1.55 7.94
C PHE A 841 7.37 -0.85 6.98
N ASN A 842 6.86 0.02 6.12
CA ASN A 842 7.64 0.67 5.06
C ASN A 842 7.74 2.19 5.30
N GLY A 843 8.88 2.69 5.80
CA GLY A 843 9.18 4.13 5.87
C GLY A 843 8.90 4.80 7.22
N THR A 844 8.23 5.96 7.22
CA THR A 844 8.01 6.78 8.43
C THR A 844 6.54 6.78 8.89
N GLY A 845 6.36 6.75 10.22
CA GLY A 845 5.13 6.30 10.89
C GLY A 845 3.85 7.14 10.71
N GLU A 846 2.93 6.53 9.98
CA GLU A 846 1.46 6.58 10.11
C GLU A 846 0.96 5.10 10.05
N LEU A 847 -0.29 4.83 10.45
CA LEU A 847 -0.80 3.44 10.50
C LEU A 847 -0.89 2.80 9.10
N ASP A 848 -1.15 3.60 8.07
CA ASP A 848 -1.31 3.16 6.67
C ASP A 848 -0.05 2.49 6.08
N ASN A 849 1.12 2.71 6.69
CA ASN A 849 2.39 2.07 6.32
C ASN A 849 2.65 0.72 7.03
N LEU A 850 1.73 0.25 7.89
CA LEU A 850 1.79 -1.02 8.63
C LEU A 850 0.99 -2.11 7.92
N GLU A 851 1.69 -3.10 7.37
CA GLU A 851 1.12 -4.25 6.67
C GLU A 851 1.18 -5.50 7.57
N ILE A 852 0.07 -6.24 7.68
CA ILE A 852 0.05 -7.56 8.33
C ILE A 852 0.29 -8.62 7.27
N GLU A 853 1.48 -9.22 7.29
CA GLU A 853 1.92 -10.18 6.26
C GLU A 853 1.30 -11.57 6.47
N ARG A 854 1.22 -12.03 7.73
CA ARG A 854 0.68 -13.35 8.09
C ARG A 854 0.26 -13.43 9.56
N ILE A 855 -0.73 -14.27 9.82
CA ILE A 855 -1.22 -14.62 11.17
C ILE A 855 -1.11 -16.15 11.32
N GLU A 856 -0.23 -16.60 12.20
CA GLU A 856 0.09 -18.02 12.43
C GLU A 856 -0.39 -18.48 13.82
N ARG A 857 -0.53 -19.80 13.99
CA ARG A 857 -0.79 -20.40 15.31
C ARG A 857 0.46 -20.22 16.19
N SER A 858 0.30 -19.70 17.42
CA SER A 858 1.44 -19.59 18.34
C SER A 858 1.94 -20.97 18.76
N SER A 859 3.23 -21.10 19.09
CA SER A 859 3.90 -22.41 19.24
C SER A 859 3.79 -23.03 20.64
N LYS A 860 3.15 -22.33 21.59
CA LYS A 860 2.98 -22.78 22.97
C LYS A 860 1.50 -22.70 23.38
N PRO A 861 0.91 -23.78 23.92
CA PRO A 861 -0.40 -23.69 24.56
C PRO A 861 -0.33 -22.75 25.76
N GLN A 862 -1.46 -22.16 26.13
CA GLN A 862 -1.59 -21.25 27.25
C GLN A 862 -2.46 -21.91 28.33
N LEU A 863 -2.16 -21.63 29.60
CA LEU A 863 -3.04 -22.02 30.70
C LEU A 863 -4.16 -20.98 30.83
N TRP A 864 -5.33 -21.34 30.30
CA TRP A 864 -6.53 -20.52 30.39
C TRP A 864 -7.24 -20.80 31.71
N GLY A 865 -7.67 -19.76 32.40
CA GLY A 865 -8.54 -19.83 33.58
C GLY A 865 -9.90 -19.22 33.29
N VAL A 866 -10.97 -19.86 33.76
CA VAL A 866 -12.35 -19.37 33.77
C VAL A 866 -12.88 -19.40 35.21
N GLU A 867 -13.49 -18.31 35.64
CA GLU A 867 -14.05 -18.15 36.98
C GLU A 867 -15.15 -19.19 37.28
N ARG A 868 -15.06 -19.82 38.45
CA ARG A 868 -16.07 -20.76 38.96
C ARG A 868 -16.96 -20.05 39.96
N LEU A 869 -18.24 -19.91 39.63
CA LEU A 869 -19.21 -19.21 40.48
C LEU A 869 -19.94 -20.23 41.35
N ALA A 870 -19.73 -20.19 42.67
CA ALA A 870 -20.33 -21.17 43.58
C ALA A 870 -21.78 -20.84 43.99
N ASN A 871 -22.13 -19.54 44.03
CA ASN A 871 -23.39 -19.01 44.56
C ASN A 871 -24.13 -18.09 43.56
N HIS A 872 -23.78 -18.15 42.27
CA HIS A 872 -24.40 -17.30 41.25
C HIS A 872 -24.56 -18.09 39.94
N THR A 873 -25.76 -18.04 39.36
CA THR A 873 -26.04 -18.56 38.02
C THR A 873 -25.33 -17.76 36.93
N ILE A 874 -25.03 -18.39 35.78
CA ILE A 874 -24.38 -17.71 34.66
C ILE A 874 -25.25 -16.62 33.99
N ARG A 875 -26.58 -16.70 34.15
CA ARG A 875 -27.50 -15.61 33.80
C ARG A 875 -27.18 -14.35 34.59
N ASN A 876 -26.99 -14.51 35.91
CA ASN A 876 -26.91 -13.41 36.85
C ASN A 876 -25.51 -12.81 36.93
N VAL A 877 -24.46 -13.62 36.72
CA VAL A 877 -23.07 -13.15 36.71
C VAL A 877 -22.30 -13.79 35.55
N ARG A 878 -21.83 -12.95 34.62
CA ARG A 878 -20.95 -13.40 33.52
C ARG A 878 -19.54 -13.68 34.08
N PRO A 879 -18.93 -14.86 33.82
CA PRO A 879 -17.62 -15.23 34.37
C PRO A 879 -16.46 -14.50 33.70
N LEU A 880 -15.42 -14.21 34.48
CA LEU A 880 -14.13 -13.72 33.99
C LEU A 880 -13.31 -14.87 33.39
N TRP A 881 -12.50 -14.56 32.37
CA TRP A 881 -11.64 -15.52 31.68
C TRP A 881 -10.30 -14.90 31.28
N GLY A 882 -9.20 -15.62 31.41
CA GLY A 882 -7.89 -15.06 31.12
C GLY A 882 -6.78 -16.10 31.05
N ILE A 883 -5.55 -15.64 30.89
CA ILE A 883 -4.37 -16.50 30.94
C ILE A 883 -3.77 -16.36 32.34
N VAL A 884 -3.67 -17.49 33.05
CA VAL A 884 -3.31 -17.54 34.47
C VAL A 884 -1.95 -18.20 34.69
N SER A 885 -1.35 -17.98 35.84
CA SER A 885 -0.08 -18.63 36.20
C SER A 885 -0.30 -20.08 36.68
N PRO A 886 0.67 -21.00 36.54
CA PRO A 886 0.49 -22.41 36.91
C PRO A 886 0.17 -22.65 38.39
N GLU A 887 0.51 -21.70 39.27
CA GLU A 887 0.25 -21.76 40.71
C GLU A 887 -1.25 -21.56 41.05
N VAL A 888 -2.07 -21.17 40.08
CA VAL A 888 -3.51 -20.93 40.22
C VAL A 888 -4.34 -22.22 40.09
N ASP A 889 -3.77 -23.28 39.50
CA ASP A 889 -4.44 -24.54 39.14
C ASP A 889 -5.07 -25.28 40.35
N THR A 890 -4.59 -24.99 41.57
CA THR A 890 -5.05 -25.64 42.81
C THR A 890 -6.15 -24.87 43.55
N ARG A 891 -6.82 -23.89 42.93
CA ARG A 891 -7.86 -23.07 43.59
C ARG A 891 -9.29 -23.52 43.29
N ASP A 892 -10.13 -23.49 44.32
CA ASP A 892 -11.54 -23.88 44.22
C ASP A 892 -12.46 -22.85 43.53
N ASP A 893 -11.98 -21.62 43.29
CA ASP A 893 -12.74 -20.53 42.64
C ASP A 893 -12.46 -20.35 41.13
N ILE A 894 -11.62 -21.19 40.54
CA ILE A 894 -11.25 -21.11 39.12
C ILE A 894 -11.14 -22.49 38.46
N SER A 895 -11.52 -22.57 37.19
CA SER A 895 -11.39 -23.76 36.35
C SER A 895 -10.36 -23.51 35.26
N THR A 896 -9.38 -24.39 35.12
CA THR A 896 -8.19 -24.21 34.28
C THR A 896 -8.12 -25.21 33.13
N VAL A 897 -7.52 -24.80 32.00
CA VAL A 897 -7.23 -25.69 30.85
C VAL A 897 -6.00 -25.22 30.07
N GLU A 898 -5.06 -26.13 29.80
CA GLU A 898 -3.88 -25.84 28.98
C GLU A 898 -4.17 -26.10 27.50
N ARG A 899 -4.36 -25.03 26.69
CA ARG A 899 -4.70 -25.10 25.27
C ARG A 899 -4.25 -23.89 24.44
N ASP A 900 -4.17 -24.08 23.13
CA ASP A 900 -3.96 -23.01 22.15
C ASP A 900 -5.11 -22.00 22.07
N HIS A 901 -6.32 -22.43 22.45
CA HIS A 901 -7.52 -21.58 22.50
C HIS A 901 -8.43 -21.99 23.66
N LEU A 902 -9.21 -21.02 24.15
CA LEU A 902 -10.31 -21.20 25.08
C LEU A 902 -11.62 -20.96 24.33
N TRP A 903 -12.58 -21.89 24.43
CA TRP A 903 -13.95 -21.59 24.04
C TRP A 903 -14.59 -20.69 25.09
N LEU A 904 -15.07 -19.52 24.67
CA LEU A 904 -15.45 -18.45 25.59
C LEU A 904 -16.76 -18.78 26.32
N PRO A 905 -16.84 -18.51 27.62
CA PRO A 905 -18.06 -18.73 28.40
C PRO A 905 -19.06 -17.58 28.20
N GLY A 906 -20.35 -17.86 28.44
CA GLY A 906 -21.40 -16.83 28.46
C GLY A 906 -22.75 -17.37 27.98
N TYR A 907 -23.81 -16.59 28.18
CA TYR A 907 -25.18 -16.96 27.84
C TYR A 907 -25.81 -15.85 26.97
N PRO A 908 -26.55 -16.16 25.89
CA PRO A 908 -27.22 -15.15 25.10
C PRO A 908 -28.53 -14.72 25.79
N ASP A 909 -28.46 -13.57 26.46
CA ASP A 909 -29.62 -12.95 27.09
C ASP A 909 -30.43 -12.14 26.06
N THR A 910 -31.58 -12.66 25.65
CA THR A 910 -32.46 -12.00 24.68
C THR A 910 -33.27 -10.84 25.25
N SER A 911 -33.27 -10.65 26.58
CA SER A 911 -33.86 -9.46 27.20
C SER A 911 -32.95 -8.23 27.08
N VAL A 912 -31.68 -8.44 26.69
CA VAL A 912 -30.66 -7.41 26.52
C VAL A 912 -30.17 -7.39 25.07
N SER A 913 -30.90 -6.70 24.21
CA SER A 913 -30.43 -6.36 22.87
C SER A 913 -29.94 -4.91 22.83
N ASP A 914 -28.81 -4.67 22.15
CA ASP A 914 -28.23 -3.34 21.83
C ASP A 914 -29.22 -2.37 21.18
N LEU A 915 -30.35 -2.88 20.69
CA LEU A 915 -31.45 -2.11 20.10
C LEU A 915 -32.18 -1.17 21.07
N TYR A 916 -32.14 -1.43 22.39
CA TYR A 916 -33.03 -0.75 23.33
C TYR A 916 -32.32 -0.03 24.49
N THR A 917 -31.19 -0.55 24.99
CA THR A 917 -30.41 0.09 26.07
C THR A 917 -28.93 -0.22 25.90
N GLY A 918 -28.06 0.75 26.18
CA GLY A 918 -26.64 0.45 26.39
C GLY A 918 -26.44 -0.18 27.77
N GLN A 919 -25.33 -0.89 27.95
CA GLN A 919 -25.01 -1.54 29.23
C GLN A 919 -23.74 -0.97 29.88
N ALA A 920 -23.76 -0.98 31.22
CA ALA A 920 -22.64 -0.63 32.11
C ALA A 920 -21.42 -1.55 32.02
N ASN A 921 -21.57 -2.65 31.28
CA ASN A 921 -20.74 -3.82 31.41
C ASN A 921 -19.37 -3.69 30.76
N MET A 922 -18.46 -4.48 31.31
CA MET A 922 -17.15 -4.77 30.76
C MET A 922 -17.27 -5.54 29.42
N PRO A 923 -16.82 -4.98 28.29
CA PRO A 923 -17.02 -5.62 26.99
C PRO A 923 -16.29 -6.95 26.86
N GLY A 924 -15.10 -7.10 27.46
CA GLY A 924 -14.29 -8.32 27.38
C GLY A 924 -14.97 -9.60 27.88
N SER A 925 -16.04 -9.52 28.70
CA SER A 925 -16.83 -10.66 29.17
C SER A 925 -18.17 -10.83 28.44
N GLN A 926 -18.44 -10.00 27.42
CA GLN A 926 -19.78 -9.80 26.90
C GLN A 926 -19.85 -9.70 25.37
N PHE A 927 -19.03 -8.86 24.74
CA PHE A 927 -19.23 -8.41 23.35
C PHE A 927 -19.39 -9.57 22.35
N TYR A 928 -18.69 -10.67 22.57
CA TYR A 928 -18.70 -11.82 21.68
C TYR A 928 -20.05 -12.55 21.70
N MET A 929 -20.69 -12.69 22.87
CA MET A 929 -22.03 -13.27 22.97
C MET A 929 -23.08 -12.34 22.37
N ASP A 930 -22.99 -11.04 22.63
CA ASP A 930 -23.94 -10.07 22.07
C ASP A 930 -23.85 -10.04 20.53
N ARG A 931 -22.66 -10.22 19.96
CA ARG A 931 -22.46 -10.37 18.50
C ARG A 931 -22.88 -11.73 17.96
N LEU A 932 -22.73 -12.82 18.72
CA LEU A 932 -23.29 -14.12 18.37
C LEU A 932 -24.83 -14.11 18.41
N LEU A 933 -25.44 -13.30 19.28
CA LEU A 933 -26.90 -13.09 19.30
C LEU A 933 -27.36 -12.20 18.13
N SER A 934 -26.65 -11.09 17.84
CA SER A 934 -26.94 -10.23 16.68
C SER A 934 -26.87 -10.96 15.34
N LEU A 935 -26.06 -12.03 15.23
CA LEU A 935 -26.05 -12.91 14.04
C LEU A 935 -27.41 -13.53 13.72
N PHE A 936 -28.27 -13.71 14.72
CA PHE A 936 -29.61 -14.27 14.56
C PHE A 936 -30.70 -13.19 14.71
N GLY A 937 -30.32 -11.92 14.53
CA GLY A 937 -31.20 -10.74 14.51
C GLY A 937 -31.11 -9.91 13.22
N VAL A 938 -30.52 -10.43 12.15
CA VAL A 938 -30.42 -9.73 10.86
C VAL A 938 -31.78 -9.69 10.15
N ARG A 939 -32.41 -8.52 10.10
CA ARG A 939 -33.73 -8.30 9.48
C ARG A 939 -33.82 -6.97 8.72
N ASN A 940 -34.59 -6.93 7.62
CA ASN A 940 -34.72 -5.75 6.75
C ASN A 940 -35.20 -4.48 7.47
N MET A 941 -36.10 -4.62 8.45
CA MET A 941 -36.72 -3.48 9.15
C MET A 941 -35.82 -2.88 10.26
N GLU A 942 -34.72 -3.54 10.61
CA GLU A 942 -33.90 -3.17 11.76
C GLU A 942 -32.74 -2.26 11.37
N LYS A 943 -32.68 -1.04 11.90
CA LYS A 943 -31.71 -0.01 11.48
C LYS A 943 -30.24 -0.38 11.71
N SER A 944 -29.95 -1.23 12.69
CA SER A 944 -28.61 -1.75 13.01
C SER A 944 -28.15 -2.85 12.07
N THR A 945 -28.99 -3.86 11.83
CA THR A 945 -28.60 -5.11 11.15
C THR A 945 -29.05 -5.20 9.69
N SER A 946 -30.01 -4.39 9.23
CA SER A 946 -30.47 -4.33 7.83
C SER A 946 -29.35 -4.14 6.80
N ARG A 947 -28.21 -3.55 7.19
CA ARG A 947 -27.00 -3.39 6.36
C ARG A 947 -26.32 -4.71 5.99
N TYR A 948 -26.58 -5.79 6.73
CA TYR A 948 -26.04 -7.12 6.48
C TYR A 948 -26.93 -7.97 5.57
N THR A 949 -28.17 -7.54 5.31
CA THR A 949 -29.13 -8.33 4.51
C THR A 949 -28.78 -8.40 3.02
N GLY A 950 -28.01 -7.44 2.49
CA GLY A 950 -27.79 -7.25 1.06
C GLY A 950 -28.84 -6.37 0.35
N LEU A 951 -29.95 -6.00 1.01
CA LEU A 951 -31.05 -5.24 0.40
C LEU A 951 -30.62 -3.93 -0.28
N ASN A 952 -29.65 -3.23 0.31
CA ASN A 952 -29.16 -1.93 -0.16
C ASN A 952 -27.77 -2.02 -0.83
N ASP A 953 -27.22 -3.22 -1.00
CA ASP A 953 -25.90 -3.47 -1.56
C ASP A 953 -25.89 -4.76 -2.39
N LEU A 954 -25.97 -4.60 -3.71
CA LEU A 954 -26.03 -5.71 -4.66
C LEU A 954 -24.73 -6.52 -4.72
N ALA A 955 -23.58 -5.92 -4.40
CA ALA A 955 -22.30 -6.63 -4.37
C ALA A 955 -22.23 -7.56 -3.16
N LEU A 956 -22.65 -7.06 -1.99
CA LEU A 956 -22.82 -7.85 -0.77
C LEU A 956 -23.85 -8.97 -1.00
N TYR A 957 -24.99 -8.69 -1.64
CA TYR A 957 -25.95 -9.73 -1.95
C TYR A 957 -25.41 -10.79 -2.92
N SER A 958 -24.61 -10.40 -3.93
CA SER A 958 -23.96 -11.35 -4.84
C SER A 958 -23.03 -12.32 -4.10
N GLN A 959 -22.26 -11.83 -3.12
CA GLN A 959 -21.43 -12.68 -2.25
C GLN A 959 -22.30 -13.62 -1.38
N TRP A 960 -23.40 -13.12 -0.84
CA TRP A 960 -24.36 -13.93 -0.08
C TRP A 960 -25.05 -15.00 -0.91
N LEU A 961 -25.38 -14.72 -2.17
CA LEU A 961 -25.94 -15.68 -3.12
C LEU A 961 -24.94 -16.81 -3.41
N GLU A 962 -23.66 -16.49 -3.62
CA GLU A 962 -22.60 -17.49 -3.81
C GLU A 962 -22.44 -18.38 -2.57
N LEU A 963 -22.33 -17.78 -1.38
CA LEU A 963 -22.12 -18.50 -0.13
C LEU A 963 -23.36 -19.32 0.32
N SER A 964 -24.58 -18.90 -0.03
CA SER A 964 -25.82 -19.59 0.38
C SER A 964 -26.03 -20.95 -0.28
N ASN A 965 -25.25 -21.30 -1.31
CA ASN A 965 -25.33 -22.58 -2.04
C ASN A 965 -24.92 -23.81 -1.19
N SER A 966 -24.31 -23.63 -0.02
CA SER A 966 -23.92 -24.75 0.85
C SER A 966 -23.90 -24.37 2.32
N SER A 967 -24.07 -25.34 3.22
CA SER A 967 -23.94 -25.11 4.67
C SER A 967 -22.62 -24.47 5.06
N SER A 968 -21.49 -24.90 4.46
CA SER A 968 -20.17 -24.34 4.75
C SER A 968 -20.01 -22.89 4.27
N GLY A 969 -20.73 -22.49 3.23
CA GLY A 969 -20.77 -21.09 2.78
C GLY A 969 -21.62 -20.23 3.70
N VAL A 970 -22.77 -20.74 4.17
CA VAL A 970 -23.59 -20.08 5.21
C VAL A 970 -22.80 -19.92 6.53
N GLU A 971 -22.03 -20.93 6.93
CA GLU A 971 -21.11 -20.85 8.08
C GLU A 971 -20.07 -19.72 7.89
N HIS A 972 -19.55 -19.55 6.67
CA HIS A 972 -18.60 -18.48 6.36
C HIS A 972 -19.28 -17.10 6.35
N MET A 973 -20.46 -16.97 5.75
CA MET A 973 -21.29 -15.75 5.78
C MET A 973 -21.52 -15.25 7.21
N LEU A 974 -21.91 -16.14 8.14
CA LEU A 974 -22.07 -15.79 9.56
C LEU A 974 -20.74 -15.35 10.21
N LYS A 975 -19.60 -15.97 9.88
CA LYS A 975 -18.28 -15.52 10.37
C LYS A 975 -17.93 -14.10 9.90
N LEU A 976 -18.23 -13.76 8.64
CA LEU A 976 -18.00 -12.43 8.08
C LEU A 976 -18.88 -11.38 8.76
N MET A 977 -20.19 -11.64 8.87
CA MET A 977 -21.13 -10.76 9.58
C MET A 977 -20.71 -10.51 11.04
N TRP A 978 -20.31 -11.56 11.78
CA TRP A 978 -19.87 -11.43 13.17
C TRP A 978 -18.62 -10.56 13.27
N THR A 979 -17.65 -10.78 12.38
CA THR A 979 -16.34 -10.09 12.38
C THR A 979 -16.51 -8.60 12.15
N ASP A 980 -17.38 -8.22 11.20
CA ASP A 980 -17.70 -6.83 10.92
C ASP A 980 -18.38 -6.13 12.12
N MET A 981 -19.44 -6.73 12.66
CA MET A 981 -20.13 -6.17 13.82
C MET A 981 -19.18 -6.08 15.03
N ALA A 982 -18.34 -7.09 15.27
CA ALA A 982 -17.38 -7.10 16.36
C ALA A 982 -16.32 -6.00 16.22
N ALA A 983 -15.77 -5.79 15.02
CA ALA A 983 -14.81 -4.71 14.75
C ALA A 983 -15.41 -3.32 15.07
N ASN A 984 -16.66 -3.09 14.63
CA ASN A 984 -17.41 -1.86 14.91
C ASN A 984 -17.77 -1.68 16.40
N THR A 985 -17.83 -2.77 17.18
CA THR A 985 -18.28 -2.76 18.59
C THR A 985 -17.15 -2.48 19.59
N VAL A 986 -15.97 -3.11 19.43
CA VAL A 986 -14.89 -3.09 20.44
C VAL A 986 -13.56 -2.57 19.91
N VAL A 987 -12.63 -2.33 20.83
CA VAL A 987 -11.27 -1.84 20.59
C VAL A 987 -10.29 -2.50 21.58
N GLY A 988 -9.04 -2.73 21.19
CA GLY A 988 -7.95 -3.13 22.08
C GLY A 988 -7.09 -1.94 22.49
N THR A 989 -6.83 -1.77 23.78
CA THR A 989 -6.04 -0.63 24.31
C THR A 989 -4.56 -0.95 24.58
N ARG A 990 -4.19 -2.24 24.50
CA ARG A 990 -2.85 -2.72 24.86
C ARG A 990 -1.89 -2.80 23.67
N GLY A 991 -0.70 -2.26 23.87
CA GLY A 991 0.43 -2.29 22.93
C GLY A 991 1.76 -2.15 23.69
N TRP A 992 2.87 -1.93 22.99
CA TRP A 992 4.20 -1.87 23.62
C TRP A 992 4.35 -0.80 24.72
N HIS A 993 3.59 0.30 24.63
CA HIS A 993 3.66 1.45 25.55
C HIS A 993 2.65 1.39 26.70
N SER A 994 1.79 0.37 26.74
CA SER A 994 0.75 0.26 27.77
C SER A 994 1.38 -0.16 29.11
N PRO A 995 1.08 0.54 30.23
CA PRO A 995 1.61 0.17 31.54
C PRO A 995 1.07 -1.19 31.99
N LYS A 996 1.90 -1.98 32.68
CA LYS A 996 1.43 -3.17 33.39
C LYS A 996 0.76 -2.74 34.70
N ASN A 997 -0.54 -3.01 34.80
CA ASN A 997 -1.42 -2.92 35.97
C ASN A 997 -1.54 -1.52 36.61
N GLY A 998 -2.76 -0.97 36.61
CA GLY A 998 -3.24 0.00 37.60
C GLY A 998 -2.67 1.44 37.58
N GLU A 999 -1.58 1.74 36.86
CA GLU A 999 -1.10 3.12 36.75
C GLU A 999 -2.10 3.99 35.97
N ARG A 1000 -2.51 5.11 36.59
CA ARG A 1000 -3.54 6.02 36.04
C ARG A 1000 -3.12 6.55 34.65
N LEU A 1001 -4.09 6.58 33.73
CA LEU A 1001 -4.03 7.14 32.36
C LEU A 1001 -3.72 8.65 32.26
N SER A 1002 -3.07 9.25 33.25
CA SER A 1002 -2.68 10.66 33.26
C SER A 1002 -1.21 10.84 32.88
N LYS A 1003 -0.95 11.29 31.64
CA LYS A 1003 0.31 11.93 31.19
C LYS A 1003 1.58 11.06 31.32
N ARG A 1004 1.81 10.09 30.43
CA ARG A 1004 3.15 9.47 30.24
C ARG A 1004 3.41 8.68 28.93
N ASP A 1005 2.97 9.18 27.77
CA ASP A 1005 3.37 8.63 26.44
C ASP A 1005 4.82 8.99 26.04
N SER A 1006 5.77 8.95 26.99
CA SER A 1006 7.13 9.48 26.83
C SER A 1006 8.24 8.51 27.27
N GLY A 1007 7.97 7.21 27.21
CA GLY A 1007 8.97 6.15 27.47
C GLY A 1007 9.14 5.29 26.23
N GLU A 1008 10.26 5.46 25.52
CA GLU A 1008 10.57 4.69 24.32
C GLU A 1008 10.78 3.20 24.65
N VAL A 1009 9.88 2.34 24.16
CA VAL A 1009 10.00 0.88 24.33
C VAL A 1009 10.75 0.29 23.14
N ASN A 1010 11.93 -0.25 23.41
CA ASN A 1010 12.79 -0.88 22.43
C ASN A 1010 12.34 -2.32 22.12
N VAL A 1011 12.07 -2.59 20.84
CA VAL A 1011 11.57 -3.89 20.34
C VAL A 1011 12.58 -4.44 19.33
N PRO A 1012 12.92 -5.75 19.36
CA PRO A 1012 13.77 -6.37 18.36
C PRO A 1012 13.04 -6.47 17.01
N VAL A 1013 13.56 -5.80 15.99
CA VAL A 1013 13.06 -5.83 14.61
C VAL A 1013 14.18 -6.21 13.64
N THR A 1014 13.85 -6.97 12.59
CA THR A 1014 14.76 -7.16 11.46
C THR A 1014 14.60 -5.96 10.52
N LEU A 1015 15.64 -5.14 10.42
CA LEU A 1015 15.73 -4.06 9.44
C LEU A 1015 15.87 -4.62 8.03
N TRP A 1016 15.49 -3.82 7.05
CA TRP A 1016 15.86 -4.07 5.66
C TRP A 1016 17.12 -3.25 5.34
N SER A 1017 18.14 -3.91 4.79
CA SER A 1017 19.43 -3.30 4.45
C SER A 1017 19.83 -3.66 3.02
N GLN A 1018 20.50 -2.72 2.36
CA GLN A 1018 21.03 -2.91 1.00
C GLN A 1018 22.26 -3.81 1.07
N HIS A 1019 22.17 -4.96 0.40
CA HIS A 1019 23.25 -5.94 0.32
C HIS A 1019 23.73 -6.07 -1.14
N ILE A 1020 25.04 -6.17 -1.32
CA ILE A 1020 25.65 -6.38 -2.63
C ILE A 1020 25.85 -7.89 -2.81
N GLU A 1021 25.13 -8.48 -3.76
CA GLU A 1021 25.22 -9.91 -4.09
C GLU A 1021 26.05 -10.15 -5.37
N TYR A 1022 26.50 -11.39 -5.55
CA TYR A 1022 27.33 -11.80 -6.69
C TYR A 1022 26.79 -13.02 -7.44
N ARG A 1023 26.53 -12.89 -8.74
CA ARG A 1023 26.11 -14.00 -9.61
C ARG A 1023 27.31 -14.88 -10.00
N LEU A 1024 27.47 -16.01 -9.33
CA LEU A 1024 28.53 -17.01 -9.58
C LEU A 1024 28.85 -17.34 -11.06
N PRO A 1025 27.88 -17.42 -12.01
CA PRO A 1025 28.20 -17.66 -13.43
C PRO A 1025 29.19 -16.66 -14.05
N TYR A 1026 29.21 -15.40 -13.57
CA TYR A 1026 30.10 -14.36 -14.08
C TYR A 1026 31.56 -14.52 -13.58
N ALA A 1027 31.80 -15.35 -12.55
CA ALA A 1027 33.15 -15.65 -12.05
C ALA A 1027 33.85 -16.79 -12.82
N ILE A 1028 33.15 -17.52 -13.70
CA ILE A 1028 33.71 -18.68 -14.43
C ILE A 1028 35.02 -18.33 -15.19
N PRO A 1029 35.13 -17.20 -15.93
CA PRO A 1029 36.39 -16.84 -16.60
C PRO A 1029 37.58 -16.63 -15.65
N ALA A 1030 37.33 -16.10 -14.43
CA ALA A 1030 38.38 -15.91 -13.43
C ALA A 1030 38.92 -17.22 -12.87
N PHE A 1031 38.05 -18.20 -12.61
CA PHE A 1031 38.48 -19.51 -12.14
C PHE A 1031 39.32 -20.25 -13.20
N ILE A 1032 38.94 -20.15 -14.48
CA ILE A 1032 39.73 -20.70 -15.60
C ILE A 1032 41.09 -20.01 -15.69
N LEU A 1033 41.14 -18.68 -15.61
CA LEU A 1033 42.38 -17.91 -15.63
C LEU A 1033 43.30 -18.25 -14.44
N LEU A 1034 42.75 -18.38 -13.23
CA LEU A 1034 43.48 -18.76 -12.03
C LEU A 1034 44.11 -20.16 -12.16
N ALA A 1035 43.33 -21.13 -12.63
CA ALA A 1035 43.82 -22.49 -12.88
C ALA A 1035 44.95 -22.52 -13.91
N LEU A 1036 44.83 -21.75 -15.01
CA LEU A 1036 45.85 -21.62 -16.04
C LEU A 1036 47.14 -20.97 -15.49
N CYS A 1037 47.02 -19.91 -14.68
CA CYS A 1037 48.16 -19.27 -14.01
C CYS A 1037 48.87 -20.24 -13.05
N ILE A 1038 48.13 -21.03 -12.26
CA ILE A 1038 48.71 -22.04 -11.37
C ILE A 1038 49.43 -23.13 -12.16
N ALA A 1039 48.84 -23.63 -13.25
CA ALA A 1039 49.45 -24.64 -14.12
C ALA A 1039 50.74 -24.14 -14.80
N LEU A 1040 50.73 -22.92 -15.35
CA LEU A 1040 51.92 -22.28 -15.95
C LEU A 1040 52.99 -22.00 -14.90
N GLY A 1041 52.60 -21.56 -13.70
CA GLY A 1041 53.50 -21.38 -12.56
C GLY A 1041 54.19 -22.69 -12.19
N ALA A 1042 53.43 -23.75 -11.93
CA ALA A 1042 53.95 -25.09 -11.62
C ALA A 1042 54.86 -25.63 -12.72
N TRP A 1043 54.49 -25.46 -14.00
CA TRP A 1043 55.30 -25.88 -15.14
C TRP A 1043 56.63 -25.12 -15.23
N SER A 1044 56.63 -23.80 -15.01
CA SER A 1044 57.85 -23.00 -15.00
C SER A 1044 58.80 -23.38 -13.85
N ILE A 1045 58.25 -23.63 -12.65
CA ILE A 1045 58.99 -24.13 -11.48
C ILE A 1045 59.58 -25.53 -11.77
N TRP A 1046 58.80 -26.43 -12.40
CA TRP A 1046 59.25 -27.76 -12.79
C TRP A 1046 60.41 -27.70 -13.80
N LEU A 1047 60.36 -26.82 -14.80
CA LEU A 1047 61.46 -26.60 -15.76
C LEU A 1047 62.74 -26.04 -15.11
N LEU A 1048 62.59 -25.18 -14.10
CA LEU A 1048 63.71 -24.65 -13.31
C LEU A 1048 64.34 -25.74 -12.43
N ILE A 1049 63.53 -26.57 -11.76
CA ILE A 1049 64.00 -27.70 -10.93
C ILE A 1049 64.75 -28.73 -11.78
N LEU A 1050 64.25 -29.05 -12.98
CA LEU A 1050 64.91 -29.94 -13.93
C LEU A 1050 66.17 -29.36 -14.58
N ARG A 1051 66.57 -28.13 -14.23
CA ARG A 1051 67.71 -27.38 -14.80
C ARG A 1051 67.72 -27.27 -16.34
N ARG A 1052 66.58 -27.52 -17.00
CA ARG A 1052 66.43 -27.40 -18.46
C ARG A 1052 66.40 -25.95 -18.93
N VAL A 1053 66.09 -25.02 -18.03
CA VAL A 1053 66.19 -23.58 -18.23
C VAL A 1053 66.92 -22.98 -17.03
N GLY A 1054 67.93 -22.15 -17.27
CA GLY A 1054 68.66 -21.44 -16.22
C GLY A 1054 68.77 -19.95 -16.50
N LEU A 1055 68.71 -19.11 -15.47
CA LEU A 1055 68.85 -17.65 -15.58
C LEU A 1055 70.14 -17.23 -16.30
N LYS A 1056 71.23 -17.99 -16.11
CA LYS A 1056 72.50 -17.79 -16.82
C LYS A 1056 72.36 -18.03 -18.33
N GLN A 1057 71.62 -19.06 -18.74
CA GLN A 1057 71.37 -19.37 -20.15
C GLN A 1057 70.42 -18.35 -20.80
N MET A 1058 69.38 -17.90 -20.08
CA MET A 1058 68.51 -16.81 -20.53
C MET A 1058 69.31 -15.51 -20.72
N ARG A 1059 70.20 -15.17 -19.78
CA ARG A 1059 71.14 -14.04 -19.92
C ARG A 1059 72.07 -14.20 -21.13
N THR A 1060 72.52 -15.42 -21.43
CA THR A 1060 73.33 -15.72 -22.63
C THR A 1060 72.53 -15.51 -23.93
N TYR A 1061 71.28 -15.96 -24.00
CA TYR A 1061 70.43 -15.72 -25.17
C TYR A 1061 70.13 -14.23 -25.35
N LEU A 1062 69.68 -13.53 -24.30
CA LEU A 1062 69.42 -12.08 -24.33
C LEU A 1062 70.65 -11.26 -24.75
N ALA A 1063 71.86 -11.69 -24.38
CA ALA A 1063 73.11 -11.06 -24.83
C ALA A 1063 73.42 -11.33 -26.32
N ARG A 1064 73.12 -12.54 -26.82
CA ARG A 1064 73.37 -12.94 -28.21
C ARG A 1064 72.32 -12.39 -29.20
N THR A 1065 71.09 -12.16 -28.76
CA THR A 1065 70.00 -11.65 -29.61
C THR A 1065 69.78 -10.13 -29.45
N SER A 1066 70.67 -9.42 -28.77
CA SER A 1066 70.59 -7.96 -28.61
C SER A 1066 71.13 -7.26 -29.86
N PRO A 1067 70.32 -6.47 -30.60
CA PRO A 1067 70.76 -5.90 -31.87
C PRO A 1067 71.97 -4.97 -31.77
N GLY A 1068 72.10 -4.17 -30.69
CA GLY A 1068 73.30 -3.37 -30.49
C GLY A 1068 74.53 -4.17 -30.04
N ARG A 1069 74.38 -5.35 -29.41
CA ARG A 1069 75.53 -6.26 -29.19
C ARG A 1069 76.02 -6.87 -30.49
N ILE A 1070 75.11 -7.19 -31.41
CA ILE A 1070 75.43 -7.69 -32.75
C ILE A 1070 76.09 -6.57 -33.58
N LEU A 1071 75.45 -5.40 -33.69
CA LEU A 1071 75.94 -4.25 -34.44
C LEU A 1071 77.29 -3.74 -33.90
N GLY A 1072 77.43 -3.64 -32.58
CA GLY A 1072 78.67 -3.20 -31.95
C GLY A 1072 79.83 -4.18 -32.09
N HIS A 1073 79.56 -5.48 -32.25
CA HIS A 1073 80.58 -6.47 -32.59
C HIS A 1073 80.92 -6.43 -34.08
N ALA A 1074 79.94 -6.29 -34.97
CA ALA A 1074 80.16 -6.24 -36.42
C ALA A 1074 80.96 -5.00 -36.87
N LEU A 1075 80.85 -3.88 -36.15
CA LEU A 1075 81.60 -2.65 -36.44
C LEU A 1075 82.98 -2.58 -35.76
N HIS A 1076 83.23 -3.41 -34.75
CA HIS A 1076 84.45 -3.41 -33.93
C HIS A 1076 84.82 -4.84 -33.47
N GLU A 1077 85.08 -5.73 -34.44
CA GLU A 1077 85.34 -7.16 -34.19
C GLU A 1077 86.55 -7.41 -33.29
N ASP A 1078 87.50 -6.49 -33.30
CA ASP A 1078 88.80 -6.55 -32.64
C ASP A 1078 88.80 -6.08 -31.17
N GLN A 1079 87.67 -5.60 -30.61
CA GLN A 1079 87.64 -4.96 -29.29
C GLN A 1079 86.56 -5.41 -28.28
N GLY A 1080 85.82 -6.51 -28.48
CA GLY A 1080 84.93 -6.97 -27.40
C GLY A 1080 84.23 -8.32 -27.57
N ASN A 1081 84.11 -9.06 -26.45
CA ASN A 1081 83.38 -10.32 -26.39
C ASN A 1081 81.87 -10.07 -26.21
N ILE A 1082 81.04 -10.57 -27.13
CA ILE A 1082 79.56 -10.48 -27.11
C ILE A 1082 78.93 -11.00 -25.80
N LEU A 1083 79.62 -11.89 -25.07
CA LEU A 1083 79.18 -12.47 -23.79
C LEU A 1083 79.74 -11.78 -22.54
N ALA A 1084 80.47 -10.66 -22.70
CA ALA A 1084 80.94 -9.86 -21.57
C ALA A 1084 79.76 -9.38 -20.69
N SER A 1085 80.02 -9.18 -19.39
CA SER A 1085 79.05 -8.60 -18.45
C SER A 1085 78.58 -7.23 -18.97
N THR A 1086 77.38 -6.82 -18.57
CA THR A 1086 76.74 -5.62 -19.11
C THR A 1086 77.64 -4.39 -18.94
N ASP A 1087 78.22 -4.23 -17.75
CA ASP A 1087 79.04 -3.07 -17.38
C ASP A 1087 80.36 -3.02 -18.17
N VAL A 1088 81.02 -4.18 -18.35
CA VAL A 1088 82.24 -4.29 -19.15
C VAL A 1088 81.97 -4.01 -20.63
N TRP A 1089 80.88 -4.54 -21.17
CA TRP A 1089 80.49 -4.29 -22.56
C TRP A 1089 80.07 -2.83 -22.82
N LEU A 1090 79.40 -2.19 -21.85
CA LEU A 1090 79.06 -0.76 -21.91
C LEU A 1090 80.31 0.11 -22.00
N GLN A 1091 81.34 -0.20 -21.20
CA GLN A 1091 82.62 0.51 -21.20
C GLN A 1091 83.45 0.28 -22.47
N GLN A 1092 83.43 -0.93 -23.04
CA GLN A 1092 84.23 -1.28 -24.23
C GLN A 1092 83.65 -0.73 -25.53
N ILE A 1093 82.34 -0.95 -25.75
CA ILE A 1093 81.69 -0.73 -27.06
C ILE A 1093 80.39 0.07 -26.92
N GLY A 1094 79.57 -0.21 -25.90
CA GLY A 1094 78.16 0.24 -25.87
C GLY A 1094 77.92 1.75 -25.92
N LEU A 1095 78.84 2.56 -25.40
CA LEU A 1095 78.76 4.02 -25.39
C LEU A 1095 79.17 4.70 -26.72
N ARG A 1096 79.70 3.96 -27.71
CA ARG A 1096 80.05 4.51 -29.01
C ARG A 1096 78.79 4.87 -29.81
N LYS A 1097 78.87 5.93 -30.61
CA LYS A 1097 77.78 6.38 -31.51
C LYS A 1097 77.86 5.67 -32.86
N VAL A 1098 76.70 5.31 -33.40
CA VAL A 1098 76.53 4.64 -34.70
C VAL A 1098 75.24 5.16 -35.36
N THR A 1099 75.33 5.48 -36.64
CA THR A 1099 74.20 5.71 -37.55
C THR A 1099 73.73 4.39 -38.15
N LEU A 1100 72.42 4.20 -38.29
CA LEU A 1100 71.91 3.10 -39.12
C LEU A 1100 71.99 3.51 -40.61
N PRO A 1101 72.52 2.66 -41.50
CA PRO A 1101 72.64 3.00 -42.92
C PRO A 1101 71.25 3.04 -43.57
N GLY A 1102 70.86 4.19 -44.13
CA GLY A 1102 69.56 4.32 -44.78
C GLY A 1102 69.12 5.75 -45.12
N ARG A 1103 69.83 6.44 -46.02
CA ARG A 1103 69.18 7.49 -46.83
C ARG A 1103 69.79 7.79 -48.21
N ASN A 1104 71.09 7.55 -48.43
CA ASN A 1104 71.72 7.80 -49.73
C ASN A 1104 72.15 6.49 -50.41
N GLU A 1105 72.06 6.49 -51.73
CA GLU A 1105 72.26 5.35 -52.63
C GLU A 1105 73.73 4.90 -52.73
N ASP A 1106 73.93 3.71 -53.30
CA ASP A 1106 75.22 3.12 -53.72
C ASP A 1106 76.27 2.82 -52.63
N SER A 1107 76.05 1.74 -51.86
CA SER A 1107 77.15 0.90 -51.35
C SER A 1107 76.68 -0.54 -51.09
N GLU A 1108 77.34 -1.54 -51.67
CA GLU A 1108 77.16 -2.94 -51.25
C GLU A 1108 77.68 -3.14 -49.82
N ILE A 1109 76.90 -3.79 -48.96
CA ILE A 1109 77.29 -4.09 -47.58
C ILE A 1109 77.92 -5.50 -47.54
N PRO A 1110 79.21 -5.65 -47.18
CA PRO A 1110 79.85 -6.97 -47.13
C PRO A 1110 79.47 -7.70 -45.83
N LEU A 1111 78.38 -8.48 -45.87
CA LEU A 1111 77.98 -9.37 -44.78
C LEU A 1111 78.11 -10.85 -45.18
N LEU A 1112 79.23 -11.44 -44.73
CA LEU A 1112 79.47 -12.88 -44.59
C LEU A 1112 79.40 -13.74 -45.88
N GLU A 1113 80.55 -13.89 -46.53
CA GLU A 1113 80.79 -14.88 -47.56
C GLU A 1113 80.82 -16.30 -46.96
N VAL A 1114 79.73 -17.06 -47.13
CA VAL A 1114 79.63 -18.44 -46.62
C VAL A 1114 80.22 -19.43 -47.62
N GLN A 1115 81.38 -20.01 -47.29
CA GLN A 1115 81.99 -21.10 -48.06
C GLN A 1115 81.04 -22.30 -48.20
N ARG A 1116 80.58 -22.57 -49.42
CA ARG A 1116 79.97 -23.85 -49.79
C ARG A 1116 81.04 -24.91 -49.94
N THR A 1117 81.00 -25.94 -49.10
CA THR A 1117 81.68 -27.22 -49.38
C THR A 1117 80.74 -28.14 -50.16
N LEU A 1118 81.20 -28.59 -51.33
CA LEU A 1118 80.54 -29.59 -52.18
C LEU A 1118 81.12 -30.98 -51.91
N THR A 1119 80.26 -31.97 -51.68
CA THR A 1119 80.54 -33.39 -51.99
C THR A 1119 79.25 -34.12 -52.37
N HIS A 1120 79.25 -34.69 -53.57
CA HIS A 1120 78.47 -35.88 -54.01
C HIS A 1120 78.76 -37.09 -53.06
N GLU A 1121 78.09 -38.25 -53.04
CA GLU A 1121 77.06 -38.96 -53.83
C GLU A 1121 76.44 -40.04 -52.88
N ASP A 1122 75.39 -40.85 -53.14
CA ASP A 1122 74.44 -41.13 -54.24
C ASP A 1122 73.14 -41.74 -53.59
N GLY A 1123 72.17 -42.23 -54.37
CA GLY A 1123 71.60 -43.56 -54.06
C GLY A 1123 70.07 -43.78 -54.00
N GLY A 1124 69.30 -43.35 -55.01
CA GLY A 1124 68.20 -44.13 -55.63
C GLY A 1124 66.86 -44.45 -54.90
N GLY A 1125 65.77 -44.51 -55.70
CA GLY A 1125 64.47 -45.12 -55.37
C GLY A 1125 63.34 -44.13 -55.03
N ASP A 1126 62.60 -43.55 -56.00
CA ASP A 1126 61.53 -44.12 -56.84
C ASP A 1126 60.11 -44.15 -56.18
N LYS A 1127 59.09 -43.85 -57.00
CA LYS A 1127 57.62 -44.01 -56.86
C LYS A 1127 56.75 -42.96 -56.14
N SER A 1128 56.00 -42.26 -57.02
CA SER A 1128 54.53 -42.21 -57.10
C SER A 1128 53.70 -41.29 -56.18
N SER A 1129 53.28 -40.19 -56.82
CA SER A 1129 51.87 -39.80 -57.09
C SER A 1129 50.95 -39.24 -56.00
N LYS A 1130 50.49 -38.01 -56.31
CA LYS A 1130 49.26 -37.29 -55.91
C LYS A 1130 49.20 -36.71 -54.50
#